data_AF-A0A507R0P1-F1
#
_entry.id   AF-A0A507R0P1-F1
#
_cell.length_a   1.000
_cell.length_b   1.000
_cell.length_c   1.000
_cell.angle_alpha   90.00
_cell.angle_beta   90.00
_cell.angle_gamma   90.00
#
_symmetry.space_group_name_H-M   'P 1'
#
loop_
_entity.id
_entity.type
_entity.pdbx_description
1 polymer ?
#
loop_
_entity_poly.entity_id
_entity_poly.type
_entity_poly.pdbx_seq_one_letter_code
_entity_poly.pdbx_strand_id
1 'polypeptide(L)'
;MAAPSPSNPPENLVQHGGKEFMVVKEGLAHILYPPSQEAASKGTKKDLKAGDDVQSVFYNPIQQFNRDLSVLAVKAFGEHVLAERKLRFEKRKRNLAENGSSQSKKRKREEQDTNAPKGEADEVRTEPASERVPVEQQTTPSFTILDALSATGLRALRYAHEVPFATSIVANDLSPSAIESMKTNIEYNQLGNLVRPNVGDARAYMYSVLNAPQKSTSDGPRVGKFDAIDLDPYGTAAPFMDAAVQAVKEGGLLCITCTDAAVWASNGYPEKAFALYGGIPVKGIYSHEVGLRLILHALATSAAKYGLAIEPLLSLSIDFYARVFVRIHRSPAEVKFISGNTILVYNCDQGCGAWSTQPLTQTRQKLDKKGNPFYGYSLAQGPVSGPNCDHCGFKTHIGGPMWGGPLHNPHFIQKILDMLPGADRDVYKTVDRIEGMLTTALEEDLDLAASTKEPTALHSGSTEEARSPEQLAIIPRADPAVRENYPFYFSLSALAKILHAQTMQIDAFRGALRHLGYRSTRSHAKPNTIRTDAPWDVIWEIMREWVRQKAPVKDGSIRPGTVGAAIMAKSRENLKKTNEENQLLSLLKTDIMTAVETGKDVSDLVTKVEAALYRSGSRQISRMDSSEIPDVSHNKGELLSTAPDSEQPRNRKTTSSEKPHPSTLDIIFDEALGREVSAANTKKRLVRYQMNPRANWGPLNRATGNVKKVDEKP
;
A
#
# COMPACT_ATOMS: atom_id res chain seq x y z
N MET A 1 -51.23 29.82 -33.55
CA MET A 1 -50.47 28.63 -33.10
C MET A 1 -49.15 28.65 -33.85
N ALA A 2 -48.07 29.05 -33.18
CA ALA A 2 -46.75 29.12 -33.78
C ALA A 2 -46.12 27.72 -33.82
N ALA A 3 -45.55 27.35 -34.97
CA ALA A 3 -44.81 26.10 -35.13
C ALA A 3 -43.57 26.09 -34.20
N PRO A 4 -43.22 24.94 -33.60
CA PRO A 4 -42.01 24.83 -32.81
C PRO A 4 -40.78 24.94 -33.73
N SER A 5 -39.88 25.86 -33.37
CA SER A 5 -38.55 26.01 -33.96
C SER A 5 -37.75 24.69 -33.85
N PRO A 6 -36.95 24.32 -34.85
CA PRO A 6 -36.07 23.16 -34.76
C PRO A 6 -35.08 23.39 -33.61
N SER A 7 -35.11 22.49 -32.63
CA SER A 7 -34.11 22.41 -31.56
C SER A 7 -32.72 22.32 -32.18
N ASN A 8 -31.81 23.23 -31.82
CA ASN A 8 -30.40 23.11 -32.15
C ASN A 8 -29.90 21.69 -31.77
N PRO A 9 -29.12 21.01 -32.64
CA PRO A 9 -28.54 19.73 -32.28
C PRO A 9 -27.63 19.90 -31.05
N PRO A 10 -27.56 18.91 -30.13
CA PRO A 10 -26.64 18.97 -29.00
C PRO A 10 -25.20 19.13 -29.51
N GLU A 11 -24.42 20.03 -28.89
CA GLU A 11 -23.08 20.50 -29.31
C GLU A 11 -21.99 19.41 -29.50
N ASN A 12 -22.31 18.12 -29.38
CA ASN A 12 -21.35 17.01 -29.33
C ASN A 12 -21.59 15.90 -30.38
N LEU A 13 -22.45 16.09 -31.39
CA LEU A 13 -22.68 15.12 -32.47
C LEU A 13 -21.67 15.30 -33.63
N VAL A 14 -21.05 14.20 -34.06
CA VAL A 14 -20.09 14.17 -35.18
C VAL A 14 -20.41 13.00 -36.12
N GLN A 15 -20.28 13.24 -37.42
CA GLN A 15 -20.34 12.21 -38.46
C GLN A 15 -18.94 11.60 -38.68
N HIS A 16 -18.81 10.29 -38.53
CA HIS A 16 -17.57 9.56 -38.78
C HIS A 16 -17.86 8.22 -39.43
N GLY A 17 -17.22 7.90 -40.56
CA GLY A 17 -17.47 6.66 -41.29
C GLY A 17 -18.93 6.46 -41.75
N GLY A 18 -19.64 7.56 -42.04
CA GLY A 18 -21.06 7.53 -42.45
C GLY A 18 -22.05 7.20 -41.32
N LYS A 19 -21.60 7.23 -40.06
CA LYS A 19 -22.42 7.03 -38.86
C LYS A 19 -22.32 8.25 -37.94
N GLU A 20 -23.40 8.49 -37.22
CA GLU A 20 -23.48 9.57 -36.24
C GLU A 20 -23.03 9.07 -34.86
N PHE A 21 -22.15 9.84 -34.23
CA PHE A 21 -21.61 9.58 -32.90
C PHE A 21 -21.70 10.82 -32.03
N MET A 22 -21.84 10.60 -30.73
CA MET A 22 -21.53 11.61 -29.73
C MET A 22 -20.06 11.53 -29.36
N VAL A 23 -19.45 12.67 -29.02
CA VAL A 23 -18.03 12.77 -28.67
C VAL A 23 -17.85 13.14 -27.21
N VAL A 24 -17.00 12.39 -26.51
CA VAL A 24 -16.48 12.77 -25.19
C VAL A 24 -14.98 12.97 -25.28
N LYS A 25 -14.52 14.12 -24.77
CA LYS A 25 -13.10 14.43 -24.61
C LYS A 25 -12.66 14.22 -23.17
N GLU A 26 -11.60 13.44 -22.96
CA GLU A 26 -10.89 13.35 -21.69
C GLU A 26 -9.38 13.42 -21.92
N GLY A 27 -8.72 14.36 -21.23
CA GLY A 27 -7.35 14.72 -21.57
C GLY A 27 -7.29 15.25 -23.00
N LEU A 28 -6.35 14.71 -23.78
CA LEU A 28 -6.23 15.02 -25.21
C LEU A 28 -7.01 14.03 -26.10
N ALA A 29 -7.49 12.92 -25.54
CA ALA A 29 -8.18 11.88 -26.28
C ALA A 29 -9.67 12.17 -26.46
N HIS A 30 -10.19 11.80 -27.63
CA HIS A 30 -11.62 11.80 -27.94
C HIS A 30 -12.12 10.37 -28.09
N ILE A 31 -13.29 10.06 -27.54
CA ILE A 31 -13.97 8.78 -27.76
C ILE A 31 -15.37 9.01 -28.32
N LEU A 32 -15.75 8.12 -29.23
CA LEU A 32 -17.02 8.13 -29.94
C LEU A 32 -17.97 7.09 -29.34
N TYR A 33 -19.22 7.49 -29.11
CA TYR A 33 -20.28 6.59 -28.68
C TYR A 33 -21.57 6.82 -29.49
N PRO A 34 -22.28 5.75 -29.88
CA PRO A 34 -23.57 5.87 -30.56
C PRO A 34 -24.59 6.63 -29.69
N PRO A 35 -25.44 7.52 -30.25
CA PRO A 35 -26.48 8.23 -29.50
C PRO A 35 -27.44 7.31 -28.72
N SER A 36 -27.68 6.09 -29.23
CA SER A 36 -28.49 5.07 -28.56
C SER A 36 -27.92 4.61 -27.21
N GLN A 37 -26.59 4.63 -27.04
CA GLN A 37 -25.94 4.23 -25.79
C GLN A 37 -26.12 5.26 -24.67
N GLU A 38 -26.21 6.55 -25.00
CA GLU A 38 -26.44 7.60 -24.00
C GLU A 38 -27.84 7.51 -23.40
N ALA A 39 -28.85 7.22 -24.23
CA ALA A 39 -30.21 6.96 -23.78
C ALA A 39 -30.27 5.76 -22.82
N ALA A 40 -29.50 4.69 -23.09
CA ALA A 40 -29.37 3.54 -22.20
C ALA A 40 -28.64 3.86 -20.89
N SER A 41 -27.65 4.75 -20.91
CA SER A 41 -26.91 5.17 -19.70
C SER A 41 -27.71 6.10 -18.76
N LYS A 42 -28.75 6.77 -19.27
CA LYS A 42 -29.63 7.70 -18.52
C LYS A 42 -31.01 7.13 -18.19
N GLY A 43 -31.42 6.04 -18.83
CA GLY A 43 -32.73 5.40 -18.62
C GLY A 43 -32.84 4.63 -17.30
N THR A 44 -34.06 4.50 -16.76
CA THR A 44 -34.30 3.58 -15.64
C THR A 44 -34.43 2.15 -16.16
N LYS A 45 -34.22 1.13 -15.31
CA LYS A 45 -34.27 -0.30 -15.67
C LYS A 45 -35.53 -0.76 -16.43
N LYS A 46 -36.61 0.02 -16.42
CA LYS A 46 -37.86 -0.24 -17.15
C LYS A 46 -37.80 0.15 -18.64
N ASP A 47 -36.84 0.99 -19.03
CA ASP A 47 -36.77 1.60 -20.37
C ASP A 47 -35.76 0.90 -21.31
N LEU A 48 -35.00 -0.07 -20.79
CA LEU A 48 -33.90 -0.73 -21.49
C LEU A 48 -34.39 -1.97 -22.25
N LYS A 49 -34.05 -2.07 -23.54
CA LYS A 49 -34.25 -3.29 -24.33
C LYS A 49 -33.14 -4.30 -24.00
N ALA A 50 -33.38 -5.59 -24.25
CA ALA A 50 -32.45 -6.68 -23.93
C ALA A 50 -31.05 -6.63 -24.62
N GLY A 51 -30.80 -5.62 -25.48
CA GLY A 51 -29.50 -5.35 -26.11
C GLY A 51 -28.79 -4.08 -25.59
N ASP A 52 -29.46 -3.24 -24.80
CA ASP A 52 -28.93 -1.95 -24.33
C ASP A 52 -27.99 -2.11 -23.12
N ASP A 53 -28.12 -3.20 -22.37
CA ASP A 53 -27.26 -3.54 -21.21
C ASP A 53 -25.80 -3.84 -21.60
N VAL A 54 -25.55 -4.22 -22.85
CA VAL A 54 -24.19 -4.55 -23.35
C VAL A 54 -23.41 -3.29 -23.74
N GLN A 55 -24.12 -2.20 -24.02
CA GLN A 55 -23.55 -0.98 -24.60
C GLN A 55 -23.32 0.16 -23.59
N SER A 56 -23.90 0.09 -22.40
CA SER A 56 -23.86 1.16 -21.39
C SER A 56 -22.59 1.19 -20.51
N VAL A 57 -21.64 0.25 -20.70
CA VAL A 57 -20.55 -0.03 -19.73
C VAL A 57 -19.16 0.42 -20.21
N PHE A 58 -19.06 1.32 -21.20
CA PHE A 58 -17.78 1.55 -21.91
C PHE A 58 -16.95 2.75 -21.43
N TYR A 59 -17.56 3.74 -20.77
CA TYR A 59 -16.87 4.92 -20.27
C TYR A 59 -17.42 5.33 -18.90
N ASN A 60 -16.54 5.42 -17.90
CA ASN A 60 -16.88 5.90 -16.57
C ASN A 60 -16.11 7.20 -16.26
N PRO A 61 -16.78 8.37 -16.20
CA PRO A 61 -16.13 9.64 -15.89
C PRO A 61 -15.56 9.69 -14.45
N ILE A 62 -16.04 8.85 -13.54
CA ILE A 62 -15.51 8.75 -12.17
C ILE A 62 -14.03 8.29 -12.18
N GLN A 63 -13.63 7.53 -13.20
CA GLN A 63 -12.27 7.03 -13.36
C GLN A 63 -11.30 8.05 -13.99
N GLN A 64 -11.71 9.30 -14.23
CA GLN A 64 -10.81 10.33 -14.78
C GLN A 64 -9.58 10.55 -13.89
N PHE A 65 -9.76 10.57 -12.56
CA PHE A 65 -8.64 10.69 -11.62
C PHE A 65 -7.65 9.52 -11.75
N ASN A 66 -8.14 8.30 -11.93
CA ASN A 66 -7.30 7.11 -12.15
C ASN A 66 -6.47 7.29 -13.44
N ARG A 67 -7.11 7.71 -14.53
CA ARG A 67 -6.45 7.89 -15.83
C ARG A 67 -5.45 9.04 -15.82
N ASP A 68 -5.79 10.20 -15.23
CA ASP A 68 -4.86 11.32 -15.06
C ASP A 68 -3.62 10.89 -14.25
N LEU A 69 -3.84 10.22 -13.10
CA LEU A 69 -2.76 9.72 -12.27
C LEU A 69 -1.89 8.71 -13.03
N SER A 70 -2.48 7.80 -13.80
CA SER A 70 -1.73 6.81 -14.56
C SER A 70 -0.87 7.42 -15.66
N VAL A 71 -1.37 8.42 -16.38
CA VAL A 71 -0.58 9.13 -17.39
C VAL A 71 0.64 9.78 -16.73
N LEU A 72 0.45 10.51 -15.64
CA LEU A 72 1.55 11.17 -14.92
C LEU A 72 2.55 10.16 -14.34
N ALA A 73 2.06 9.06 -13.76
CA ALA A 73 2.90 8.01 -13.20
C ALA A 73 3.74 7.29 -14.29
N VAL A 74 3.13 6.94 -15.42
CA VAL A 74 3.82 6.33 -16.57
C VAL A 74 4.82 7.31 -17.18
N LYS A 75 4.48 8.61 -17.25
CA LYS A 75 5.40 9.66 -17.71
C LYS A 75 6.62 9.78 -16.79
N ALA A 76 6.42 9.91 -15.48
CA ALA A 76 7.48 9.98 -14.48
C ALA A 76 8.40 8.75 -14.51
N PHE A 77 7.81 7.56 -14.64
CA PHE A 77 8.57 6.32 -14.74
C PHE A 77 9.29 6.17 -16.08
N GLY A 78 8.67 6.55 -17.19
CA GLY A 78 9.29 6.46 -18.51
C GLY A 78 10.49 7.38 -18.64
N GLU A 79 10.44 8.59 -18.10
CA GLU A 79 11.61 9.47 -17.99
C GLU A 79 12.75 8.82 -17.19
N HIS A 80 12.44 8.09 -16.11
CA HIS A 80 13.43 7.31 -15.36
C HIS A 80 14.06 6.22 -16.23
N VAL A 81 13.26 5.44 -16.96
CA VAL A 81 13.74 4.37 -17.84
C VAL A 81 14.63 4.92 -18.95
N LEU A 82 14.25 6.04 -19.58
CA LEU A 82 15.04 6.69 -20.62
C LEU A 82 16.38 7.22 -20.08
N ALA A 83 16.35 7.90 -18.92
CA ALA A 83 17.56 8.36 -18.26
C ALA A 83 18.48 7.20 -17.87
N GLU A 84 17.95 6.11 -17.32
CA GLU A 84 18.73 4.94 -16.95
C GLU A 84 19.40 4.30 -18.17
N ARG A 85 18.67 4.16 -19.28
CA ARG A 85 19.22 3.64 -20.55
C ARG A 85 20.33 4.52 -21.11
N LYS A 86 20.15 5.84 -21.07
CA LYS A 86 21.17 6.81 -21.50
C LYS A 86 22.43 6.68 -20.64
N LEU A 87 22.29 6.65 -19.31
CA LEU A 87 23.43 6.47 -18.40
C LEU A 87 24.14 5.12 -18.61
N ARG A 88 23.40 4.03 -18.81
CA ARG A 88 23.99 2.70 -19.13
C ARG A 88 24.74 2.72 -20.47
N PHE A 89 24.19 3.38 -21.48
CA PHE A 89 24.82 3.53 -22.78
C PHE A 89 26.12 4.34 -22.69
N GLU A 90 26.09 5.48 -22.01
CA GLU A 90 27.28 6.32 -21.77
C GLU A 90 28.36 5.57 -20.98
N LYS A 91 27.98 4.85 -19.92
CA LYS A 91 28.91 4.01 -19.15
C LYS A 91 29.57 2.94 -20.02
N ARG A 92 28.79 2.29 -20.90
CA ARG A 92 29.33 1.31 -21.85
C ARG A 92 30.30 1.96 -22.85
N LYS A 93 29.97 3.16 -23.35
CA LYS A 93 30.84 3.93 -24.26
C LYS A 93 32.17 4.32 -23.58
N ARG A 94 32.14 4.78 -22.32
CA ARG A 94 33.36 5.08 -21.54
C ARG A 94 34.22 3.83 -21.32
N ASN A 95 33.61 2.72 -20.87
CA ASN A 95 34.34 1.46 -20.67
C ASN A 95 34.99 0.94 -21.95
N LEU A 96 34.34 1.11 -23.12
CA LEU A 96 34.91 0.75 -24.42
C LEU A 96 36.08 1.67 -24.81
N ALA A 97 35.99 2.98 -24.53
CA ALA A 97 37.07 3.92 -24.79
C ALA A 97 38.30 3.66 -23.90
N GLU A 98 38.09 3.35 -22.61
CA GLU A 98 39.16 3.02 -21.66
C GLU A 98 39.87 1.70 -22.04
N ASN A 99 39.10 0.65 -22.37
CA ASN A 99 39.65 -0.65 -22.77
C ASN A 99 40.21 -0.69 -24.21
N GLY A 100 39.79 0.22 -25.10
CA GLY A 100 40.35 0.34 -26.45
C GLY A 100 41.77 0.93 -26.49
N SER A 101 42.17 1.67 -25.46
CA SER A 101 43.50 2.29 -25.36
C SER A 101 44.62 1.35 -24.90
N SER A 102 44.28 0.18 -24.35
CA SER A 102 45.25 -0.78 -23.81
C SER A 102 45.61 -1.91 -24.79
N GLN A 103 44.81 -2.16 -25.83
CA GLN A 103 45.17 -3.12 -26.89
C GLN A 103 46.07 -2.53 -27.99
N SER A 104 46.06 -1.22 -28.21
CA SER A 104 46.94 -0.56 -29.20
C SER A 104 48.43 -0.53 -28.78
N LYS A 105 48.75 -0.76 -27.50
CA LYS A 105 50.14 -0.87 -27.01
C LYS A 105 50.71 -2.29 -27.03
N LYS A 106 49.88 -3.34 -27.09
CA LYS A 106 50.37 -4.74 -27.09
C LYS A 106 50.61 -5.31 -28.49
N ARG A 107 50.00 -4.72 -29.53
CA ARG A 107 50.23 -5.12 -30.94
C ARG A 107 51.43 -4.46 -31.62
N LYS A 108 52.24 -3.67 -30.91
CA LYS A 108 53.40 -2.95 -31.50
C LYS A 108 54.77 -3.49 -31.09
N ARG A 109 54.86 -4.71 -30.52
CA ARG A 109 56.15 -5.29 -30.06
C ARG A 109 56.44 -6.74 -30.50
N GLU A 110 55.67 -7.30 -31.43
CA GLU A 110 55.95 -8.63 -32.00
C GLU A 110 55.70 -8.59 -33.50
N GLU A 111 56.55 -7.89 -34.25
CA GLU A 111 56.71 -8.07 -35.70
C GLU A 111 58.08 -7.53 -36.13
N GLN A 112 59.11 -8.29 -35.75
CA GLN A 112 60.44 -8.26 -36.36
C GLN A 112 61.05 -9.65 -36.14
N ASP A 113 60.70 -10.62 -36.98
CA ASP A 113 61.74 -11.39 -37.66
C ASP A 113 61.19 -12.24 -38.82
N THR A 114 62.04 -12.35 -39.82
CA THR A 114 61.88 -12.89 -41.18
C THR A 114 61.59 -14.40 -41.27
N ASN A 115 60.74 -14.84 -42.21
CA ASN A 115 61.17 -15.40 -43.52
C ASN A 115 60.00 -16.09 -44.27
N ALA A 116 59.93 -15.83 -45.58
CA ALA A 116 59.08 -16.52 -46.56
C ALA A 116 59.73 -17.89 -46.96
N PRO A 117 59.05 -18.84 -47.68
CA PRO A 117 58.51 -18.59 -49.02
C PRO A 117 57.18 -19.28 -49.43
N LYS A 118 56.48 -18.57 -50.34
CA LYS A 118 55.71 -18.97 -51.54
C LYS A 118 54.79 -20.21 -51.56
N GLY A 119 53.55 -19.97 -51.99
CA GLY A 119 52.65 -20.96 -52.59
C GLY A 119 51.30 -20.36 -53.04
N GLU A 120 51.24 -20.02 -54.34
CA GLU A 120 50.13 -19.94 -55.30
C GLU A 120 48.80 -19.18 -55.04
N ALA A 121 48.38 -18.55 -56.14
CA ALA A 121 47.26 -17.66 -56.38
C ALA A 121 45.88 -18.33 -56.27
N ASP A 122 44.86 -17.52 -55.93
CA ASP A 122 43.72 -17.39 -56.83
C ASP A 122 43.00 -16.04 -56.68
N GLU A 123 42.64 -15.47 -57.82
CA GLU A 123 42.05 -14.14 -58.00
C GLU A 123 40.56 -14.11 -57.62
N VAL A 124 40.14 -13.15 -56.78
CA VAL A 124 38.78 -12.61 -56.84
C VAL A 124 38.83 -11.08 -56.71
N ARG A 125 38.43 -10.41 -57.78
CA ARG A 125 38.21 -8.97 -57.88
C ARG A 125 37.28 -8.46 -56.78
N THR A 126 37.75 -7.48 -56.02
CA THR A 126 36.91 -6.63 -55.16
C THR A 126 37.07 -5.18 -55.61
N GLU A 127 35.97 -4.60 -56.09
CA GLU A 127 35.83 -3.15 -56.31
C GLU A 127 35.79 -2.39 -54.98
N PRO A 128 36.19 -1.11 -54.95
CA PRO A 128 36.45 -0.40 -53.70
C PRO A 128 35.14 -0.07 -52.97
N ALA A 129 34.98 -0.62 -51.78
CA ALA A 129 33.96 -0.20 -50.84
C ALA A 129 34.26 1.24 -50.40
N SER A 130 33.47 2.20 -50.89
CA SER A 130 33.43 3.55 -50.37
C SER A 130 33.19 3.50 -48.85
N GLU A 131 34.08 4.09 -48.07
CA GLU A 131 33.92 4.35 -46.64
C GLU A 131 32.63 5.15 -46.40
N ARG A 132 31.52 4.45 -46.14
CA ARG A 132 30.33 5.06 -45.56
C ARG A 132 30.55 5.14 -44.06
N VAL A 133 31.00 6.31 -43.62
CA VAL A 133 30.90 6.74 -42.22
C VAL A 133 29.46 6.48 -41.76
N PRO A 134 29.21 5.69 -40.71
CA PRO A 134 27.86 5.47 -40.21
C PRO A 134 27.34 6.81 -39.69
N VAL A 135 26.36 7.39 -40.37
CA VAL A 135 25.58 8.51 -39.86
C VAL A 135 24.90 8.01 -38.59
N GLU A 136 25.30 8.55 -37.44
CA GLU A 136 24.73 8.28 -36.12
C GLU A 136 23.26 8.76 -36.13
N GLN A 137 22.34 7.91 -36.58
CA GLN A 137 20.91 8.12 -36.36
C GLN A 137 20.66 8.00 -34.86
N GLN A 138 20.40 9.13 -34.20
CA GLN A 138 19.84 9.18 -32.84
C GLN A 138 18.49 8.45 -32.84
N THR A 139 18.53 7.14 -32.64
CA THR A 139 17.32 6.35 -32.43
C THR A 139 16.85 6.60 -31.00
N THR A 140 15.71 7.26 -30.86
CA THR A 140 15.05 7.42 -29.55
C THR A 140 14.82 6.04 -28.92
N PRO A 141 15.14 5.82 -27.64
CA PRO A 141 14.99 4.51 -27.01
C PRO A 141 13.51 4.07 -27.01
N SER A 142 13.23 2.82 -27.35
CA SER A 142 11.84 2.33 -27.43
C SER A 142 11.18 2.21 -26.06
N PHE A 143 10.01 2.82 -25.89
CA PHE A 143 9.16 2.66 -24.71
C PHE A 143 7.81 2.03 -25.12
N THR A 144 7.52 0.83 -24.62
CA THR A 144 6.34 0.04 -25.01
C THR A 144 5.34 -0.11 -23.86
N ILE A 145 4.05 0.14 -24.13
CA ILE A 145 2.99 0.11 -23.12
C ILE A 145 1.92 -0.91 -23.53
N LEU A 146 1.41 -1.67 -22.56
CA LEU A 146 0.22 -2.50 -22.72
C LEU A 146 -0.92 -1.94 -21.86
N ASP A 147 -2.03 -1.58 -22.50
CA ASP A 147 -3.34 -1.41 -21.86
C ASP A 147 -4.10 -2.74 -22.00
N ALA A 148 -4.10 -3.55 -20.94
CA ALA A 148 -4.45 -4.96 -21.03
C ALA A 148 -5.97 -5.23 -21.13
N LEU A 149 -6.80 -4.32 -20.62
CA LEU A 149 -8.27 -4.40 -20.62
C LEU A 149 -8.84 -3.03 -21.04
N SER A 150 -8.72 -2.73 -22.32
CA SER A 150 -8.74 -1.36 -22.84
C SER A 150 -10.14 -0.81 -23.16
N ALA A 151 -11.15 -1.68 -23.28
CA ALA A 151 -12.52 -1.31 -23.61
C ALA A 151 -12.60 -0.39 -24.85
N THR A 152 -12.92 0.90 -24.66
CA THR A 152 -12.99 1.90 -25.75
C THR A 152 -11.63 2.33 -26.30
N GLY A 153 -10.53 1.94 -25.68
CA GLY A 153 -9.20 2.45 -26.01
C GLY A 153 -8.81 3.71 -25.26
N LEU A 154 -9.69 4.32 -24.45
CA LEU A 154 -9.46 5.67 -23.89
C LEU A 154 -8.11 5.81 -23.18
N ARG A 155 -7.74 4.83 -22.35
CA ARG A 155 -6.49 4.85 -21.59
C ARG A 155 -5.27 4.75 -22.53
N ALA A 156 -5.29 3.83 -23.49
CA ALA A 156 -4.28 3.73 -24.54
C ALA A 156 -4.16 5.02 -25.39
N LEU A 157 -5.28 5.65 -25.76
CA LEU A 157 -5.29 6.91 -26.51
C LEU A 157 -4.69 8.06 -25.71
N ARG A 158 -4.98 8.13 -24.41
CA ARG A 158 -4.36 9.11 -23.52
C ARG A 158 -2.87 8.87 -23.37
N TYR A 159 -2.42 7.63 -23.22
CA TYR A 159 -0.98 7.33 -23.25
C TYR A 159 -0.32 7.77 -24.55
N ALA A 160 -0.98 7.57 -25.70
CA ALA A 160 -0.45 7.94 -26.99
C ALA A 160 -0.30 9.46 -27.17
N HIS A 161 -1.27 10.25 -26.69
CA HIS A 161 -1.22 11.71 -26.76
C HIS A 161 -0.32 12.34 -25.70
N GLU A 162 -0.31 11.79 -24.49
CA GLU A 162 0.18 12.49 -23.30
C GLU A 162 1.54 11.94 -22.78
N VAL A 163 2.02 10.80 -23.31
CA VAL A 163 3.35 10.23 -23.03
C VAL A 163 4.22 10.35 -24.29
N PRO A 164 4.94 11.47 -24.48
CA PRO A 164 5.52 11.86 -25.77
C PRO A 164 6.63 10.92 -26.30
N PHE A 165 7.23 10.12 -25.42
CA PHE A 165 8.28 9.16 -25.76
C PHE A 165 7.77 7.72 -25.92
N ALA A 166 6.45 7.48 -25.81
CA ALA A 166 5.89 6.17 -26.10
C ALA A 166 6.11 5.83 -27.58
N THR A 167 6.62 4.61 -27.84
CA THR A 167 6.95 4.17 -29.20
C THR A 167 5.99 3.12 -29.75
N SER A 168 5.30 2.39 -28.87
CA SER A 168 4.23 1.48 -29.26
C SER A 168 3.33 1.21 -28.07
N ILE A 169 2.02 1.28 -28.29
CA ILE A 169 1.00 1.01 -27.30
C ILE A 169 0.12 -0.10 -27.84
N VAL A 170 -0.03 -1.19 -27.08
CA VAL A 170 -1.01 -2.23 -27.39
C VAL A 170 -2.24 -2.00 -26.53
N ALA A 171 -3.40 -1.94 -27.17
CA ALA A 171 -4.70 -1.86 -26.52
C ALA A 171 -5.43 -3.19 -26.71
N ASN A 172 -5.52 -3.99 -25.64
CA ASN A 172 -6.10 -5.32 -25.67
C ASN A 172 -7.51 -5.33 -25.07
N ASP A 173 -8.45 -6.02 -25.70
CA ASP A 173 -9.74 -6.35 -25.09
C ASP A 173 -10.25 -7.72 -25.56
N LEU A 174 -11.02 -8.39 -24.70
CA LEU A 174 -11.62 -9.68 -25.02
C LEU A 174 -12.82 -9.53 -25.97
N SER A 175 -13.54 -8.42 -25.89
CA SER A 175 -14.78 -8.20 -26.63
C SER A 175 -14.52 -7.69 -28.05
N PRO A 176 -14.97 -8.39 -29.10
CA PRO A 176 -14.85 -7.91 -30.48
C PRO A 176 -15.53 -6.54 -30.71
N SER A 177 -16.68 -6.29 -30.06
CA SER A 177 -17.39 -5.01 -30.19
C SER A 177 -16.64 -3.85 -29.52
N ALA A 178 -15.94 -4.13 -28.40
CA ALA A 178 -15.05 -3.15 -27.78
C ALA A 178 -13.92 -2.77 -28.74
N ILE A 179 -13.36 -3.76 -29.43
CA ILE A 179 -12.27 -3.56 -30.39
C ILE A 179 -12.73 -2.79 -31.63
N GLU A 180 -13.96 -2.99 -32.12
CA GLU A 180 -14.52 -2.18 -33.20
C GLU A 180 -14.65 -0.70 -32.80
N SER A 181 -15.19 -0.44 -31.59
CA SER A 181 -15.25 0.92 -31.04
C SER A 181 -13.85 1.51 -30.88
N MET A 182 -12.90 0.74 -30.35
CA MET A 182 -11.51 1.13 -30.16
C MET A 182 -10.82 1.49 -31.47
N LYS A 183 -10.98 0.68 -32.52
CA LYS A 183 -10.45 0.97 -33.87
C LYS A 183 -10.98 2.30 -34.39
N THR A 184 -12.28 2.53 -34.24
CA THR A 184 -12.92 3.79 -34.62
C THR A 184 -12.32 4.97 -33.85
N ASN A 185 -12.11 4.82 -32.54
CA ASN A 185 -11.50 5.88 -31.72
C ASN A 185 -10.02 6.12 -32.08
N ILE A 186 -9.25 5.07 -32.37
CA ILE A 186 -7.85 5.18 -32.81
C ILE A 186 -7.76 5.96 -34.13
N GLU A 187 -8.64 5.65 -35.09
CA GLU A 187 -8.74 6.36 -36.37
C GLU A 187 -9.13 7.82 -36.17
N TYR A 188 -10.17 8.08 -35.38
CA TYR A 188 -10.64 9.44 -35.09
C TYR A 188 -9.56 10.32 -34.45
N ASN A 189 -8.72 9.76 -33.58
CA ASN A 189 -7.59 10.46 -32.97
C ASN A 189 -6.32 10.46 -33.83
N GLN A 190 -6.32 9.79 -34.98
CA GLN A 190 -5.16 9.69 -35.89
C GLN A 190 -3.93 9.02 -35.25
N LEU A 191 -4.16 8.01 -34.40
CA LEU A 191 -3.11 7.35 -33.60
C LEU A 191 -2.75 5.93 -34.08
N GLY A 192 -3.16 5.53 -35.29
CA GLY A 192 -2.98 4.17 -35.81
C GLY A 192 -1.53 3.73 -36.01
N ASN A 193 -0.58 4.66 -36.07
CA ASN A 193 0.85 4.38 -36.11
C ASN A 193 1.43 3.98 -34.73
N LEU A 194 0.80 4.45 -33.65
CA LEU A 194 1.30 4.29 -32.27
C LEU A 194 0.48 3.26 -31.48
N VAL A 195 -0.84 3.26 -31.63
CA VAL A 195 -1.77 2.39 -30.89
C VAL A 195 -2.19 1.21 -31.75
N ARG A 196 -1.97 -0.01 -31.25
CA ARG A 196 -2.29 -1.27 -31.91
C ARG A 196 -3.40 -2.00 -31.15
N PRO A 197 -4.59 -2.16 -31.74
CA PRO A 197 -5.67 -2.91 -31.11
C PRO A 197 -5.39 -4.42 -31.20
N ASN A 198 -5.65 -5.17 -30.13
CA ASN A 198 -5.57 -6.63 -30.09
C ASN A 198 -6.86 -7.23 -29.51
N VAL A 199 -7.45 -8.19 -30.23
CA VAL A 199 -8.60 -8.98 -29.72
C VAL A 199 -8.06 -10.20 -28.99
N GLY A 200 -8.31 -10.35 -27.69
CA GLY A 200 -7.93 -11.54 -26.97
C GLY A 200 -8.03 -11.48 -25.45
N ASP A 201 -7.96 -12.66 -24.82
CA ASP A 201 -7.80 -12.77 -23.37
C ASP A 201 -6.46 -12.15 -22.95
N ALA A 202 -6.49 -11.21 -22.02
CA ALA A 202 -5.32 -10.47 -21.57
C ALA A 202 -4.20 -11.37 -21.03
N ARG A 203 -4.54 -12.48 -20.36
CA ARG A 203 -3.55 -13.44 -19.84
C ARG A 203 -2.89 -14.17 -21.00
N ALA A 204 -3.69 -14.71 -21.92
CA ALA A 204 -3.18 -15.40 -23.10
C ALA A 204 -2.27 -14.49 -23.93
N TYR A 205 -2.67 -13.22 -24.12
CA TYR A 205 -1.87 -12.22 -24.82
C TYR A 205 -0.53 -11.98 -24.11
N MET A 206 -0.55 -11.71 -22.80
CA MET A 206 0.67 -11.50 -22.01
C MET A 206 1.60 -12.73 -22.00
N TYR A 207 1.06 -13.95 -21.97
CA TYR A 207 1.90 -15.15 -22.11
C TYR A 207 2.48 -15.31 -23.51
N SER A 208 1.73 -14.92 -24.55
CA SER A 208 2.17 -15.05 -25.94
C SER A 208 3.40 -14.19 -26.24
N VAL A 209 3.59 -13.05 -25.56
CA VAL A 209 4.75 -12.18 -25.78
C VAL A 209 6.05 -12.72 -25.20
N LEU A 210 5.99 -13.76 -24.35
CA LEU A 210 7.18 -14.40 -23.78
C LEU A 210 7.98 -15.17 -24.84
N ASN A 211 7.28 -15.75 -25.82
CA ASN A 211 7.84 -16.60 -26.87
C ASN A 211 7.86 -15.89 -28.23
N ALA A 212 7.54 -14.59 -28.29
CA ALA A 212 7.46 -13.87 -29.55
C ALA A 212 8.86 -13.75 -30.19
N PRO A 213 9.07 -14.30 -31.41
CA PRO A 213 10.32 -14.09 -32.13
C PRO A 213 10.50 -12.59 -32.44
N GLN A 214 11.72 -12.07 -32.28
CA GLN A 214 12.09 -10.67 -32.54
C GLN A 214 11.95 -10.25 -34.02
N LYS A 215 11.45 -11.11 -34.90
CA LYS A 215 11.28 -10.84 -36.33
C LYS A 215 9.83 -10.51 -36.66
N SER A 216 9.63 -9.51 -37.50
CA SER A 216 8.34 -9.12 -38.06
C SER A 216 7.69 -10.29 -38.81
N THR A 217 6.44 -10.60 -38.49
CA THR A 217 5.57 -11.42 -39.33
C THR A 217 4.82 -10.54 -40.33
N SER A 218 4.14 -11.14 -41.31
CA SER A 218 3.28 -10.43 -42.30
C SER A 218 2.20 -9.54 -41.66
N ASP A 219 1.82 -9.83 -40.41
CA ASP A 219 0.85 -9.05 -39.61
C ASP A 219 1.46 -7.87 -38.83
N GLY A 220 2.71 -7.48 -39.14
CA GLY A 220 3.41 -6.35 -38.53
C GLY A 220 4.42 -6.74 -37.43
N PRO A 221 5.13 -5.74 -36.85
CA PRO A 221 6.12 -6.01 -35.81
C PRO A 221 5.44 -6.43 -34.51
N ARG A 222 5.62 -7.69 -34.08
CA ARG A 222 5.18 -8.14 -32.75
C ARG A 222 6.00 -7.41 -31.68
N VAL A 223 5.29 -6.75 -30.76
CA VAL A 223 5.90 -6.14 -29.58
C VAL A 223 6.27 -7.28 -28.64
N GLY A 224 7.53 -7.32 -28.19
CA GLY A 224 7.96 -8.26 -27.14
C GLY A 224 7.36 -7.88 -25.78
N LYS A 225 8.13 -8.07 -24.70
CA LYS A 225 7.75 -7.58 -23.37
C LYS A 225 7.49 -6.06 -23.34
N PHE A 226 6.82 -5.57 -22.30
CA PHE A 226 6.42 -4.16 -22.17
C PHE A 226 7.21 -3.41 -21.10
N ASP A 227 7.51 -2.13 -21.33
CA ASP A 227 8.10 -1.24 -20.31
C ASP A 227 7.09 -0.86 -19.23
N ALA A 228 5.82 -0.72 -19.60
CA ALA A 228 4.71 -0.52 -18.68
C ALA A 228 3.50 -1.39 -19.07
N ILE A 229 2.86 -2.00 -18.08
CA ILE A 229 1.59 -2.74 -18.25
C ILE A 229 0.56 -2.13 -17.31
N ASP A 230 -0.62 -1.80 -17.83
CA ASP A 230 -1.77 -1.35 -17.06
C ASP A 230 -2.85 -2.43 -17.01
N LEU A 231 -3.18 -2.89 -15.80
CA LEU A 231 -4.25 -3.82 -15.49
C LEU A 231 -5.40 -3.04 -14.83
N ASP A 232 -6.47 -2.79 -15.58
CA ASP A 232 -7.67 -2.09 -15.10
C ASP A 232 -8.96 -2.89 -15.34
N PRO A 233 -9.11 -4.08 -14.72
CA PRO A 233 -10.30 -4.91 -14.91
C PRO A 233 -11.49 -4.42 -14.09
N TYR A 234 -12.69 -4.85 -14.50
CA TYR A 234 -13.86 -4.83 -13.63
C TYR A 234 -13.70 -5.83 -12.48
N GLY A 235 -13.61 -5.34 -11.25
CA GLY A 235 -13.44 -6.16 -10.06
C GLY A 235 -11.97 -6.32 -9.68
N THR A 236 -11.41 -7.52 -9.83
CA THR A 236 -10.08 -7.87 -9.31
C THR A 236 -9.04 -8.04 -10.42
N ALA A 237 -7.81 -7.61 -10.16
CA ALA A 237 -6.67 -7.86 -11.02
C ALA A 237 -5.93 -9.18 -10.74
N ALA A 238 -6.28 -9.90 -9.66
CA ALA A 238 -5.57 -11.11 -9.23
C ALA A 238 -5.35 -12.16 -10.34
N PRO A 239 -6.34 -12.48 -11.21
CA PRO A 239 -6.16 -13.46 -12.28
C PRO A 239 -5.12 -13.07 -13.35
N PHE A 240 -4.76 -11.79 -13.43
CA PHE A 240 -3.86 -11.24 -14.45
C PHE A 240 -2.44 -11.00 -13.93
N MET A 241 -2.25 -10.97 -12.60
CA MET A 241 -0.97 -10.61 -11.97
C MET A 241 0.19 -11.53 -12.42
N ASP A 242 -0.05 -12.85 -12.48
CA ASP A 242 0.98 -13.83 -12.82
C ASP A 242 1.51 -13.68 -14.27
N ALA A 243 0.59 -13.45 -15.21
CA ALA A 243 0.96 -13.19 -16.60
C ALA A 243 1.67 -11.82 -16.75
N ALA A 244 1.21 -10.81 -16.00
CA ALA A 244 1.77 -9.46 -16.07
C ALA A 244 3.21 -9.38 -15.56
N VAL A 245 3.54 -10.04 -14.44
CA VAL A 245 4.93 -10.05 -13.91
C VAL A 245 5.91 -10.73 -14.88
N GLN A 246 5.43 -11.60 -15.76
CA GLN A 246 6.28 -12.24 -16.77
C GLN A 246 6.38 -11.42 -18.06
N ALA A 247 5.29 -10.76 -18.47
CA ALA A 247 5.20 -9.96 -19.69
C ALA A 247 5.85 -8.57 -19.57
N VAL A 248 6.09 -8.08 -18.36
CA VAL A 248 6.83 -6.82 -18.13
C VAL A 248 8.33 -7.03 -18.35
N LYS A 249 9.01 -6.03 -18.93
CA LYS A 249 10.47 -5.98 -19.09
C LYS A 249 11.16 -5.91 -17.73
N GLU A 250 12.43 -6.28 -17.71
CA GLU A 250 13.26 -6.10 -16.52
C GLU A 250 13.34 -4.61 -16.13
N GLY A 251 12.98 -4.31 -14.89
CA GLY A 251 12.89 -2.95 -14.39
C GLY A 251 11.66 -2.20 -14.87
N GLY A 252 10.67 -2.88 -15.45
CA GLY A 252 9.45 -2.24 -15.96
C GLY A 252 8.38 -1.99 -14.88
N LEU A 253 7.34 -1.27 -15.27
CA LEU A 253 6.24 -0.82 -14.40
C LEU A 253 4.98 -1.65 -14.59
N LEU A 254 4.40 -2.12 -13.48
CA LEU A 254 3.03 -2.58 -13.43
C LEU A 254 2.16 -1.51 -12.79
N CYS A 255 1.05 -1.17 -13.44
CA CYS A 255 -0.01 -0.34 -12.89
C CYS A 255 -1.24 -1.23 -12.72
N ILE A 256 -1.76 -1.34 -11.50
CA ILE A 256 -2.80 -2.33 -11.18
C ILE A 256 -3.97 -1.63 -10.48
N THR A 257 -5.18 -1.88 -10.96
CA THR A 257 -6.42 -1.44 -10.34
C THR A 257 -7.27 -2.63 -9.89
N CYS A 258 -7.79 -2.54 -8.66
CA CYS A 258 -8.78 -3.46 -8.12
C CYS A 258 -9.99 -2.67 -7.60
N THR A 259 -11.17 -2.86 -8.18
CA THR A 259 -12.42 -2.19 -7.80
C THR A 259 -13.31 -3.04 -6.88
N ASP A 260 -12.87 -4.24 -6.50
CA ASP A 260 -13.58 -5.17 -5.61
C ASP A 260 -13.35 -4.86 -4.12
N ALA A 261 -13.52 -3.60 -3.70
CA ALA A 261 -13.24 -3.15 -2.32
C ALA A 261 -14.02 -3.88 -1.24
N ALA A 262 -15.21 -4.40 -1.56
CA ALA A 262 -15.96 -5.28 -0.65
C ALA A 262 -15.19 -6.56 -0.29
N VAL A 263 -14.23 -7.00 -1.11
CA VAL A 263 -13.38 -8.17 -0.86
C VAL A 263 -12.11 -7.78 -0.09
N TRP A 264 -11.37 -6.77 -0.54
CA TRP A 264 -10.05 -6.44 0.05
C TRP A 264 -10.08 -5.41 1.18
N ALA A 265 -11.11 -4.54 1.26
CA ALA A 265 -11.26 -3.51 2.30
C ALA A 265 -12.44 -3.78 3.25
N SER A 266 -12.95 -5.01 3.28
CA SER A 266 -14.01 -5.41 4.21
C SER A 266 -13.75 -6.81 4.76
N ASN A 267 -14.48 -7.18 5.81
CA ASN A 267 -14.46 -8.52 6.40
C ASN A 267 -15.66 -9.38 5.95
N GLY A 268 -16.41 -8.96 4.92
CA GLY A 268 -17.62 -9.65 4.47
C GLY A 268 -17.37 -10.93 3.66
N TYR A 269 -16.19 -11.06 3.03
CA TYR A 269 -15.84 -12.19 2.16
C TYR A 269 -14.38 -12.67 2.38
N PRO A 270 -14.01 -13.07 3.60
CA PRO A 270 -12.64 -13.47 3.92
C PRO A 270 -12.15 -14.65 3.09
N GLU A 271 -13.01 -15.63 2.80
CA GLU A 271 -12.70 -16.79 1.96
C GLU A 271 -12.39 -16.38 0.51
N LYS A 272 -13.14 -15.42 -0.04
CA LYS A 272 -12.91 -14.90 -1.38
C LYS A 272 -11.64 -14.06 -1.44
N ALA A 273 -11.40 -13.24 -0.42
CA ALA A 273 -10.18 -12.45 -0.32
C ALA A 273 -8.94 -13.36 -0.27
N PHE A 274 -8.99 -14.46 0.50
CA PHE A 274 -7.92 -15.43 0.54
C PHE A 274 -7.71 -16.11 -0.82
N ALA A 275 -8.78 -16.52 -1.50
CA ALA A 275 -8.70 -17.16 -2.82
C ALA A 275 -8.08 -16.25 -3.90
N LEU A 276 -8.30 -14.93 -3.82
CA LEU A 276 -7.79 -13.96 -4.79
C LEU A 276 -6.40 -13.42 -4.42
N TYR A 277 -6.16 -13.13 -3.15
CA TYR A 277 -4.99 -12.37 -2.70
C TYR A 277 -4.03 -13.15 -1.79
N GLY A 278 -4.37 -14.38 -1.41
CA GLY A 278 -3.53 -15.23 -0.55
C GLY A 278 -3.54 -14.85 0.93
N GLY A 279 -4.36 -13.87 1.33
CA GLY A 279 -4.48 -13.42 2.72
C GLY A 279 -5.90 -13.00 3.08
N ILE A 280 -6.18 -12.97 4.38
CA ILE A 280 -7.49 -12.57 4.91
C ILE A 280 -7.49 -11.09 5.32
N PRO A 281 -8.58 -10.36 5.05
CA PRO A 281 -8.74 -8.96 5.42
C PRO A 281 -8.98 -8.84 6.93
N VAL A 282 -9.00 -7.59 7.40
CA VAL A 282 -9.33 -7.26 8.79
C VAL A 282 -10.62 -6.47 8.87
N LYS A 283 -11.34 -6.63 9.98
CA LYS A 283 -12.40 -5.71 10.37
C LYS A 283 -11.77 -4.48 11.05
N GLY A 284 -12.12 -3.29 10.59
CA GLY A 284 -11.66 -2.06 11.22
C GLY A 284 -11.58 -0.89 10.26
N ILE A 285 -11.24 0.29 10.81
CA ILE A 285 -11.15 1.52 10.02
C ILE A 285 -9.95 1.54 9.06
N TYR A 286 -8.92 0.75 9.34
CA TYR A 286 -7.70 0.62 8.55
C TYR A 286 -7.75 -0.52 7.51
N SER A 287 -8.94 -1.08 7.26
CA SER A 287 -9.15 -2.15 6.28
C SER A 287 -8.71 -1.77 4.86
N HIS A 288 -8.80 -0.49 4.50
CA HIS A 288 -8.36 0.01 3.20
C HIS A 288 -6.85 -0.17 2.98
N GLU A 289 -6.04 0.11 4.01
CA GLU A 289 -4.59 -0.12 3.92
C GLU A 289 -4.27 -1.62 3.93
N VAL A 290 -4.99 -2.42 4.73
CA VAL A 290 -4.86 -3.88 4.70
C VAL A 290 -5.09 -4.43 3.30
N GLY A 291 -6.11 -3.94 2.58
CA GLY A 291 -6.35 -4.38 1.21
C GLY A 291 -5.25 -4.02 0.23
N LEU A 292 -4.64 -2.82 0.35
CA LEU A 292 -3.44 -2.48 -0.43
C LEU A 292 -2.32 -3.49 -0.16
N ARG A 293 -2.10 -3.84 1.11
CA ARG A 293 -1.09 -4.82 1.52
C ARG A 293 -1.39 -6.25 1.03
N LEU A 294 -2.67 -6.63 0.94
CA LEU A 294 -3.10 -7.91 0.37
C LEU A 294 -2.82 -7.96 -1.15
N ILE A 295 -3.14 -6.89 -1.88
CA ILE A 295 -2.86 -6.80 -3.32
C ILE A 295 -1.35 -6.88 -3.59
N LEU A 296 -0.54 -6.15 -2.82
CA LEU A 296 0.92 -6.22 -2.93
C LEU A 296 1.47 -7.60 -2.55
N HIS A 297 0.90 -8.27 -1.55
CA HIS A 297 1.29 -9.63 -1.19
C HIS A 297 0.99 -10.64 -2.32
N ALA A 298 -0.19 -10.55 -2.93
CA ALA A 298 -0.56 -11.37 -4.07
C ALA A 298 0.43 -11.18 -5.24
N LEU A 299 0.76 -9.92 -5.55
CA LEU A 299 1.73 -9.61 -6.60
C LEU A 299 3.15 -10.11 -6.26
N ALA A 300 3.60 -9.90 -5.01
CA ALA A 300 4.91 -10.35 -4.54
C ALA A 300 5.05 -11.87 -4.63
N THR A 301 4.04 -12.61 -4.20
CA THR A 301 4.05 -14.08 -4.22
C THR A 301 3.95 -14.64 -5.65
N SER A 302 3.23 -13.98 -6.55
CA SER A 302 3.26 -14.31 -7.99
C SER A 302 4.65 -14.06 -8.60
N ALA A 303 5.26 -12.91 -8.36
CA ALA A 303 6.59 -12.55 -8.89
C ALA A 303 7.70 -13.48 -8.36
N ALA A 304 7.66 -13.80 -7.06
CA ALA A 304 8.68 -14.58 -6.36
C ALA A 304 8.96 -15.94 -7.01
N LYS A 305 7.93 -16.61 -7.52
CA LYS A 305 8.00 -17.93 -8.19
C LYS A 305 8.98 -17.92 -9.38
N TYR A 306 9.22 -16.76 -9.97
CA TYR A 306 10.03 -16.57 -11.17
C TYR A 306 11.39 -15.89 -10.91
N GLY A 307 11.77 -15.71 -9.64
CA GLY A 307 12.98 -14.98 -9.27
C GLY A 307 12.86 -13.46 -9.50
N LEU A 308 11.63 -12.94 -9.55
CA LEU A 308 11.31 -11.54 -9.73
C LEU A 308 10.94 -10.93 -8.38
N ALA A 309 11.57 -9.81 -8.05
CA ALA A 309 11.24 -9.03 -6.87
C ALA A 309 10.34 -7.85 -7.27
N ILE A 310 9.48 -7.44 -6.35
CA ILE A 310 8.60 -6.29 -6.52
C ILE A 310 9.12 -5.12 -5.70
N GLU A 311 8.90 -3.91 -6.20
CA GLU A 311 9.16 -2.68 -5.48
C GLU A 311 7.94 -1.75 -5.62
N PRO A 312 7.10 -1.64 -4.57
CA PRO A 312 5.99 -0.69 -4.56
C PRO A 312 6.49 0.74 -4.70
N LEU A 313 6.00 1.45 -5.71
CA LEU A 313 6.33 2.86 -5.94
C LEU A 313 5.25 3.79 -5.39
N LEU A 314 3.98 3.40 -5.52
CA LEU A 314 2.83 4.16 -5.04
C LEU A 314 1.64 3.21 -4.89
N SER A 315 0.91 3.27 -3.77
CA SER A 315 -0.22 2.36 -3.49
C SER A 315 -1.38 3.13 -2.85
N LEU A 316 -2.43 3.41 -3.60
CA LEU A 316 -3.49 4.29 -3.15
C LEU A 316 -4.82 3.56 -2.98
N SER A 317 -5.50 3.78 -1.86
CA SER A 317 -6.92 3.48 -1.73
C SER A 317 -7.72 4.74 -2.11
N ILE A 318 -8.47 4.68 -3.20
CA ILE A 318 -9.14 5.82 -3.82
C ILE A 318 -10.62 5.52 -3.94
N ASP A 319 -11.43 6.18 -3.12
CA ASP A 319 -12.88 6.00 -3.04
C ASP A 319 -13.28 4.52 -2.86
N PHE A 320 -13.51 3.80 -3.97
CA PHE A 320 -13.97 2.42 -4.03
C PHE A 320 -13.01 1.48 -4.79
N TYR A 321 -11.81 1.93 -5.13
CA TYR A 321 -10.81 1.10 -5.79
C TYR A 321 -9.41 1.27 -5.19
N ALA A 322 -8.56 0.27 -5.39
CA ALA A 322 -7.14 0.34 -5.11
C ALA A 322 -6.39 0.61 -6.41
N ARG A 323 -5.34 1.45 -6.37
CA ARG A 323 -4.42 1.68 -7.48
C ARG A 323 -2.99 1.52 -6.99
N VAL A 324 -2.26 0.53 -7.51
CA VAL A 324 -0.85 0.30 -7.14
C VAL A 324 0.05 0.38 -8.36
N PHE A 325 1.20 1.03 -8.19
CA PHE A 325 2.28 1.17 -9.16
C PHE A 325 3.50 0.46 -8.62
N VAL A 326 4.01 -0.52 -9.34
CA VAL A 326 5.03 -1.43 -8.84
C VAL A 326 6.10 -1.64 -9.91
N ARG A 327 7.37 -1.40 -9.54
CA ARG A 327 8.52 -1.74 -10.37
C ARG A 327 8.85 -3.23 -10.18
N ILE A 328 9.08 -3.95 -11.27
CA ILE A 328 9.42 -5.38 -11.26
C ILE A 328 10.82 -5.57 -11.81
N HIS A 329 11.66 -6.30 -11.11
CA HIS A 329 13.04 -6.57 -11.54
C HIS A 329 13.47 -7.99 -11.18
N ARG A 330 14.41 -8.52 -11.97
CA ARG A 330 14.97 -9.85 -11.75
C ARG A 330 16.05 -9.77 -10.67
N SER A 331 15.77 -10.34 -9.50
CA SER A 331 16.75 -10.45 -8.43
C SER A 331 16.37 -11.60 -7.50
N PRO A 332 16.89 -12.82 -7.76
CA PRO A 332 16.71 -13.96 -6.87
C PRO A 332 17.23 -13.71 -5.44
N ALA A 333 18.18 -12.78 -5.28
CA ALA A 333 18.65 -12.34 -3.97
C ALA A 333 17.57 -11.53 -3.23
N GLU A 334 16.94 -10.57 -3.90
CA GLU A 334 15.90 -9.72 -3.29
C GLU A 334 14.60 -10.48 -3.00
N VAL A 335 14.27 -11.51 -3.80
CA VAL A 335 13.10 -12.38 -3.54
C VAL A 335 13.14 -12.99 -2.14
N LYS A 336 14.33 -13.23 -1.58
CA LYS A 336 14.49 -13.80 -0.23
C LYS A 336 13.96 -12.90 0.88
N PHE A 337 13.82 -11.59 0.65
CA PHE A 337 13.27 -10.67 1.64
C PHE A 337 11.74 -10.74 1.75
N ILE A 338 11.05 -11.33 0.76
CA ILE A 338 9.57 -11.38 0.72
C ILE A 338 9.00 -12.06 1.97
N SER A 339 9.63 -13.12 2.46
CA SER A 339 9.20 -13.80 3.69
C SER A 339 9.35 -12.93 4.94
N GLY A 340 10.33 -12.03 4.96
CA GLY A 340 10.55 -11.06 6.04
C GLY A 340 9.62 -9.85 5.94
N ASN A 341 9.24 -9.50 4.71
CA ASN A 341 8.30 -8.45 4.36
C ASN A 341 6.85 -8.96 4.26
N THR A 342 6.55 -10.14 4.81
CA THR A 342 5.20 -10.65 4.94
C THR A 342 4.81 -10.69 6.41
N ILE A 343 3.68 -10.07 6.74
CA ILE A 343 3.18 -9.93 8.11
C ILE A 343 1.79 -10.54 8.27
N LEU A 344 1.53 -11.06 9.46
CA LEU A 344 0.20 -11.27 10.03
C LEU A 344 -0.14 -10.10 10.96
N VAL A 345 -1.42 -9.90 11.21
CA VAL A 345 -1.91 -8.88 12.15
C VAL A 345 -2.81 -9.55 13.18
N TYR A 346 -2.51 -9.35 14.46
CA TYR A 346 -3.43 -9.64 15.57
C TYR A 346 -4.25 -8.38 15.82
N ASN A 347 -5.56 -8.43 15.61
CA ASN A 347 -6.46 -7.28 15.63
C ASN A 347 -7.58 -7.46 16.67
N CYS A 348 -7.73 -6.48 17.55
CA CYS A 348 -8.82 -6.38 18.51
C CYS A 348 -10.05 -5.69 17.90
N ASP A 349 -10.66 -6.33 16.91
CA ASP A 349 -11.77 -5.79 16.10
C ASP A 349 -13.14 -5.75 16.79
N GLN A 350 -13.35 -6.56 17.82
CA GLN A 350 -14.54 -6.54 18.68
C GLN A 350 -14.34 -5.73 19.96
N GLY A 351 -13.11 -5.29 20.22
CA GLY A 351 -12.73 -4.56 21.41
C GLY A 351 -12.30 -3.13 21.09
N CYS A 352 -11.06 -2.82 21.46
CA CYS A 352 -10.54 -1.46 21.45
C CYS A 352 -9.98 -1.00 20.07
N GLY A 353 -9.90 -1.90 19.09
CA GLY A 353 -9.33 -1.61 17.77
C GLY A 353 -7.80 -1.69 17.70
N ALA A 354 -7.14 -2.03 18.82
CA ALA A 354 -5.69 -2.20 18.86
C ALA A 354 -5.20 -3.37 18.02
N TRP A 355 -3.97 -3.25 17.51
CA TRP A 355 -3.35 -4.28 16.69
C TRP A 355 -1.87 -4.48 17.02
N SER A 356 -1.37 -5.67 16.67
CA SER A 356 0.04 -6.04 16.70
C SER A 356 0.42 -6.76 15.42
N THR A 357 1.61 -6.50 14.87
CA THR A 357 2.08 -7.13 13.64
C THR A 357 3.10 -8.23 13.92
N GLN A 358 2.94 -9.38 13.26
CA GLN A 358 3.82 -10.53 13.35
C GLN A 358 4.49 -10.78 11.99
N PRO A 359 5.80 -10.55 11.83
CA PRO A 359 6.50 -10.99 10.63
C PRO A 359 6.55 -12.53 10.57
N LEU A 360 6.51 -13.10 9.37
CA LEU A 360 6.64 -14.56 9.20
C LEU A 360 8.08 -15.05 9.41
N THR A 361 9.06 -14.27 8.96
CA THR A 361 10.49 -14.55 9.17
C THR A 361 11.23 -13.29 9.62
N GLN A 362 12.41 -13.46 10.19
CA GLN A 362 13.33 -12.36 10.51
C GLN A 362 14.47 -12.34 9.51
N THR A 363 14.74 -11.15 8.98
CA THR A 363 15.92 -10.86 8.16
C THR A 363 16.84 -9.97 8.97
N ARG A 364 18.09 -10.40 9.20
CA ARG A 364 19.08 -9.64 9.95
C ARG A 364 20.35 -9.46 9.15
N GLN A 365 20.80 -8.23 9.03
CA GLN A 365 22.12 -7.92 8.49
C GLN A 365 23.20 -8.43 9.46
N LYS A 366 24.21 -9.10 8.92
CA LYS A 366 25.39 -9.60 9.61
C LYS A 366 26.61 -9.21 8.80
N LEU A 367 27.77 -9.17 9.44
CA LEU A 367 29.04 -8.95 8.74
C LEU A 367 29.73 -10.30 8.55
N ASP A 368 30.26 -10.53 7.34
CA ASP A 368 31.11 -11.68 7.07
C ASP A 368 32.49 -11.51 7.74
N LYS A 369 33.36 -12.52 7.63
CA LYS A 369 34.72 -12.46 8.20
C LYS A 369 35.59 -11.32 7.63
N LYS A 370 35.19 -10.73 6.50
CA LYS A 370 35.88 -9.63 5.82
C LYS A 370 35.22 -8.27 6.09
N GLY A 371 34.18 -8.21 6.93
CA GLY A 371 33.43 -6.99 7.23
C GLY A 371 32.37 -6.62 6.18
N ASN A 372 32.10 -7.46 5.18
CA ASN A 372 31.05 -7.19 4.20
C ASN A 372 29.67 -7.53 4.78
N PRO A 373 28.65 -6.69 4.55
CA PRO A 373 27.30 -7.00 4.97
C PRO A 373 26.69 -8.14 4.16
N PHE A 374 26.04 -9.07 4.85
CA PHE A 374 25.17 -10.09 4.27
C PHE A 374 23.90 -10.23 5.13
N TYR A 375 22.83 -10.78 4.58
CA TYR A 375 21.59 -10.99 5.32
C TYR A 375 21.41 -12.47 5.69
N GLY A 376 21.16 -12.72 6.97
CA GLY A 376 20.70 -14.00 7.48
C GLY A 376 19.17 -14.02 7.59
N TYR A 377 18.58 -15.17 7.28
CA TYR A 377 17.14 -15.42 7.33
C TYR A 377 16.84 -16.47 8.41
N SER A 378 15.93 -16.18 9.31
CA SER A 378 15.52 -17.10 10.38
C SER A 378 14.02 -17.04 10.63
N LEU A 379 13.49 -18.02 11.34
CA LEU A 379 12.09 -17.98 11.80
C LEU A 379 11.87 -16.75 12.71
N ALA A 380 10.70 -16.14 12.60
CA ALA A 380 10.27 -15.15 13.56
C ALA A 380 9.70 -15.83 14.81
N GLN A 381 10.03 -15.32 15.99
CA GLN A 381 9.41 -15.76 17.24
C GLN A 381 7.97 -15.22 17.29
N GLY A 382 7.03 -16.07 17.71
CA GLY A 382 5.63 -15.71 17.91
C GLY A 382 4.96 -16.58 18.97
N PRO A 383 3.72 -16.27 19.36
CA PRO A 383 2.94 -15.11 18.89
C PRO A 383 3.36 -13.80 19.57
N VAL A 384 3.32 -12.67 18.85
CA VAL A 384 3.54 -11.32 19.42
C VAL A 384 2.39 -10.82 20.28
N SER A 385 1.22 -11.48 20.24
CA SER A 385 0.02 -11.13 21.00
C SER A 385 -0.69 -12.41 21.45
N GLY A 386 -1.26 -12.40 22.65
CA GLY A 386 -2.14 -13.48 23.12
C GLY A 386 -3.48 -13.51 22.38
N PRO A 387 -4.35 -14.50 22.68
CA PRO A 387 -5.71 -14.60 22.12
C PRO A 387 -6.66 -13.48 22.59
N ASN A 388 -6.25 -12.72 23.61
CA ASN A 388 -6.97 -11.60 24.18
C ASN A 388 -6.07 -10.35 24.11
N CYS A 389 -6.69 -9.20 23.85
CA CYS A 389 -6.02 -7.93 23.70
C CYS A 389 -5.47 -7.44 25.05
N ASP A 390 -4.18 -7.12 25.09
CA ASP A 390 -3.51 -6.65 26.31
C ASP A 390 -4.13 -5.35 26.86
N HIS A 391 -4.75 -4.54 26.01
CA HIS A 391 -5.34 -3.26 26.43
C HIS A 391 -6.73 -3.42 27.05
N CYS A 392 -7.63 -4.22 26.45
CA CYS A 392 -9.03 -4.29 26.86
C CYS A 392 -9.55 -5.69 27.22
N GLY A 393 -8.74 -6.75 27.06
CA GLY A 393 -9.10 -8.13 27.38
C GLY A 393 -10.02 -8.83 26.37
N PHE A 394 -10.53 -8.12 25.35
CA PHE A 394 -11.38 -8.70 24.31
C PHE A 394 -10.58 -9.56 23.33
N LYS A 395 -11.26 -10.47 22.62
CA LYS A 395 -10.65 -11.38 21.65
C LYS A 395 -9.89 -10.64 20.56
N THR A 396 -8.75 -11.19 20.17
CA THR A 396 -7.99 -10.78 19.00
C THR A 396 -8.20 -11.76 17.85
N HIS A 397 -8.45 -11.26 16.65
CA HIS A 397 -8.52 -12.07 15.42
C HIS A 397 -7.28 -11.86 14.57
N ILE A 398 -6.97 -12.84 13.73
CA ILE A 398 -5.81 -12.80 12.83
C ILE A 398 -6.24 -12.22 11.47
N GLY A 399 -5.39 -11.38 10.88
CA GLY A 399 -5.44 -10.94 9.50
C GLY A 399 -4.13 -11.24 8.76
N GLY A 400 -4.15 -11.18 7.43
CA GLY A 400 -3.00 -11.51 6.57
C GLY A 400 -2.98 -12.97 6.10
N PRO A 401 -1.83 -13.49 5.61
CA PRO A 401 -0.59 -12.76 5.37
C PRO A 401 -0.77 -11.59 4.40
N MET A 402 0.01 -10.53 4.59
CA MET A 402 -0.03 -9.33 3.76
C MET A 402 1.35 -8.68 3.68
N TRP A 403 1.53 -7.73 2.77
CA TRP A 403 2.77 -6.98 2.60
C TRP A 403 3.08 -6.11 3.83
N GLY A 404 4.23 -6.33 4.44
CA GLY A 404 4.77 -5.59 5.59
C GLY A 404 5.89 -4.61 5.24
N GLY A 405 6.23 -4.46 3.96
CA GLY A 405 7.16 -3.42 3.50
C GLY A 405 6.49 -2.05 3.33
N PRO A 406 7.25 -1.04 2.88
CA PRO A 406 6.73 0.26 2.47
C PRO A 406 5.66 0.15 1.38
N LEU A 407 4.69 1.06 1.40
CA LEU A 407 3.66 1.17 0.36
C LEU A 407 4.09 2.05 -0.81
N HIS A 408 5.10 2.90 -0.60
CA HIS A 408 5.47 3.98 -1.49
C HIS A 408 6.99 4.10 -1.62
N ASN A 409 7.43 4.63 -2.76
CA ASN A 409 8.76 5.17 -2.95
C ASN A 409 8.65 6.71 -2.96
N PRO A 410 9.21 7.43 -1.98
CA PRO A 410 9.03 8.88 -1.86
C PRO A 410 9.58 9.66 -3.05
N HIS A 411 10.65 9.17 -3.70
CA HIS A 411 11.19 9.80 -4.90
C HIS A 411 10.23 9.70 -6.09
N PHE A 412 9.51 8.58 -6.21
CA PHE A 412 8.50 8.43 -7.25
C PHE A 412 7.34 9.40 -7.06
N ILE A 413 6.85 9.52 -5.82
CA ILE A 413 5.78 10.46 -5.49
C ILE A 413 6.23 11.91 -5.74
N GLN A 414 7.40 12.28 -5.23
CA GLN A 414 7.94 13.63 -5.41
C GLN A 414 8.09 13.96 -6.90
N LYS A 415 8.57 13.02 -7.71
CA LYS A 415 8.71 13.22 -9.15
C LYS A 415 7.37 13.52 -9.83
N ILE A 416 6.28 12.87 -9.43
CA ILE A 416 4.95 13.19 -9.97
C ILE A 416 4.48 14.57 -9.47
N LEU A 417 4.70 14.88 -8.19
CA LEU A 417 4.37 16.20 -7.63
C LEU A 417 5.09 17.34 -8.35
N ASP A 418 6.37 17.16 -8.70
CA ASP A 418 7.18 18.13 -9.42
C ASP A 418 6.68 18.40 -10.85
N MET A 419 5.92 17.48 -11.45
CA MET A 419 5.29 17.66 -12.76
C MET A 419 4.02 18.53 -12.71
N LEU A 420 3.34 18.58 -11.55
CA LEU A 420 2.02 19.21 -11.44
C LEU A 420 2.00 20.71 -11.72
N PRO A 421 2.99 21.52 -11.29
CA PRO A 421 3.02 22.96 -11.59
C PRO A 421 3.07 23.27 -13.09
N GLY A 422 3.68 22.38 -13.89
CA GLY A 422 3.78 22.52 -15.35
C GLY A 422 2.70 21.75 -16.13
N ALA A 423 1.78 21.07 -15.45
CA ALA A 423 0.72 20.31 -16.09
C ALA A 423 -0.41 21.22 -16.57
N ASP A 424 -0.85 21.04 -17.81
CA ASP A 424 -2.02 21.75 -18.35
C ASP A 424 -3.28 21.32 -17.59
N ARG A 425 -3.95 22.27 -16.93
CA ARG A 425 -5.14 22.04 -16.11
C ARG A 425 -6.40 21.74 -16.94
N ASP A 426 -6.42 22.11 -18.22
CA ASP A 426 -7.51 21.74 -19.13
C ASP A 426 -7.41 20.28 -19.58
N VAL A 427 -6.18 19.76 -19.68
CA VAL A 427 -5.89 18.35 -19.95
C VAL A 427 -6.08 17.51 -18.68
N TYR A 428 -5.40 17.89 -17.59
CA TYR A 428 -5.42 17.16 -16.32
C TYR A 428 -6.37 17.84 -15.32
N LYS A 429 -7.66 17.59 -15.48
CA LYS A 429 -8.71 18.22 -14.65
C LYS A 429 -8.64 17.84 -13.16
N THR A 430 -7.92 16.79 -12.81
CA THR A 430 -7.83 16.30 -11.43
C THR A 430 -6.52 16.66 -10.71
N VAL A 431 -5.70 17.57 -11.25
CA VAL A 431 -4.41 17.99 -10.66
C VAL A 431 -4.49 18.32 -9.18
N ASP A 432 -5.47 19.11 -8.73
CA ASP A 432 -5.55 19.51 -7.32
C ASP A 432 -5.84 18.32 -6.39
N ARG A 433 -6.59 17.32 -6.89
CA ARG A 433 -6.84 16.06 -6.18
C ARG A 433 -5.59 15.19 -6.16
N ILE A 434 -4.84 15.13 -7.27
CA ILE A 434 -3.58 14.39 -7.35
C ILE A 434 -2.56 14.99 -6.38
N GLU A 435 -2.40 16.31 -6.38
CA GLU A 435 -1.52 17.03 -5.47
C GLU A 435 -1.86 16.70 -4.01
N GLY A 436 -3.14 16.82 -3.62
CA GLY A 436 -3.55 16.54 -2.24
C GLY A 436 -3.39 15.07 -1.84
N MET A 437 -3.74 14.13 -2.71
CA MET A 437 -3.61 12.69 -2.45
C MET A 437 -2.14 12.28 -2.32
N LEU A 438 -1.31 12.66 -3.30
CA LEU A 438 0.11 12.30 -3.34
C LEU A 438 0.91 12.96 -2.23
N THR A 439 0.61 14.23 -1.91
CA THR A 439 1.25 14.88 -0.76
C THR A 439 0.89 14.16 0.54
N THR A 440 -0.37 13.71 0.70
CA THR A 440 -0.76 12.94 1.89
C THR A 440 -0.06 11.58 1.96
N ALA A 441 0.08 10.88 0.83
CA ALA A 441 0.81 9.61 0.76
C ALA A 441 2.33 9.80 1.02
N LEU A 442 2.93 10.91 0.58
CA LEU A 442 4.32 11.24 0.88
C LEU A 442 4.54 11.53 2.37
N GLU A 443 3.60 12.23 3.00
CA GLU A 443 3.62 12.57 4.43
C GLU A 443 3.41 11.34 5.33
N GLU A 444 2.92 10.20 4.83
CA GLU A 444 2.63 9.01 5.63
C GLU A 444 3.87 8.27 6.17
N ASP A 445 5.01 8.47 5.53
CA ASP A 445 6.29 7.89 5.94
C ASP A 445 6.85 8.67 7.14
N LEU A 446 6.73 8.08 8.33
CA LEU A 446 7.20 8.70 9.56
C LEU A 446 8.72 8.84 9.58
N ASP A 447 9.45 7.96 8.89
CA ASP A 447 10.91 7.90 8.92
C ASP A 447 11.55 8.93 7.97
N LEU A 448 10.84 9.40 6.95
CA LEU A 448 11.23 10.61 6.20
C LEU A 448 11.34 11.85 7.10
N ALA A 449 10.44 12.00 8.07
CA ALA A 449 10.47 13.11 9.03
C ALA A 449 11.64 13.03 10.04
N ALA A 450 12.27 11.87 10.21
CA ALA A 450 13.48 11.74 11.05
C ALA A 450 14.74 12.26 10.33
N SER A 451 14.76 12.20 9.00
CA SER A 451 15.85 12.70 8.15
C SER A 451 15.89 14.24 8.07
N THR A 452 14.85 14.93 8.54
CA THR A 452 14.80 16.41 8.61
C THR A 452 15.34 17.00 9.91
N LYS A 453 15.95 16.19 10.79
CA LYS A 453 16.80 16.69 11.89
C LYS A 453 18.11 17.24 11.33
N GLU A 454 18.05 18.50 10.89
CA GLU A 454 19.12 19.22 10.20
C GLU A 454 19.62 18.51 8.92
N PRO A 455 20.00 19.25 7.87
CA PRO A 455 20.82 18.67 6.83
C PRO A 455 22.17 18.31 7.48
N THR A 456 22.25 17.12 8.07
CA THR A 456 23.54 16.58 8.48
C THR A 456 24.30 16.42 7.19
N ALA A 457 25.32 17.25 7.02
CA ALA A 457 26.20 17.30 5.87
C ALA A 457 26.85 15.92 5.64
N LEU A 458 26.16 15.02 4.95
CA LEU A 458 26.77 13.87 4.32
C LEU A 458 27.33 14.36 2.99
N HIS A 459 28.62 14.68 3.07
CA HIS A 459 29.53 15.17 2.04
C HIS A 459 29.42 16.65 1.67
N SER A 460 29.78 17.53 2.61
CA SER A 460 30.39 18.83 2.32
C SER A 460 31.82 18.66 1.75
N GLY A 461 31.91 17.96 0.62
CA GLY A 461 33.17 17.58 -0.02
C GLY A 461 33.01 17.32 -1.51
N SER A 462 32.09 18.02 -2.16
CA SER A 462 32.10 18.28 -3.60
C SER A 462 31.23 19.50 -3.83
N THR A 463 31.79 20.50 -4.50
CA THR A 463 31.08 21.61 -5.15
C THR A 463 29.67 21.20 -5.58
N GLU A 464 28.67 22.06 -5.34
CA GLU A 464 27.34 21.94 -5.95
C GLU A 464 27.47 22.04 -7.48
N GLU A 465 27.90 20.95 -8.11
CA GLU A 465 27.72 20.73 -9.52
C GLU A 465 26.22 20.51 -9.75
N ALA A 466 25.61 21.37 -10.57
CA ALA A 466 24.23 21.22 -11.00
C ALA A 466 24.01 19.79 -11.52
N ARG A 467 23.20 19.00 -10.80
CA ARG A 467 22.86 17.62 -11.22
C ARG A 467 22.26 17.68 -12.62
N SER A 468 22.69 16.79 -13.50
CA SER A 468 22.16 16.77 -14.86
C SER A 468 20.67 16.39 -14.85
N PRO A 469 19.88 16.81 -15.86
CA PRO A 469 18.46 16.43 -15.96
C PRO A 469 18.23 14.91 -15.89
N GLU A 470 19.17 14.12 -16.40
CA GLU A 470 19.12 12.65 -16.35
C GLU A 470 19.26 12.12 -14.91
N GLN A 471 20.11 12.73 -14.09
CA GLN A 471 20.28 12.32 -12.69
C GLN A 471 19.04 12.64 -11.87
N LEU A 472 18.38 13.77 -12.14
CA LEU A 472 17.12 14.16 -11.51
C LEU A 472 15.96 13.23 -11.92
N ALA A 473 16.00 12.67 -13.13
CA ALA A 473 14.98 11.74 -13.61
C ALA A 473 15.07 10.34 -12.96
N ILE A 474 16.16 9.98 -12.29
CA ILE A 474 16.32 8.64 -11.71
C ILE A 474 15.47 8.47 -10.44
N ILE A 475 14.68 7.40 -10.40
CA ILE A 475 13.97 6.94 -9.21
C ILE A 475 14.85 5.90 -8.50
N PRO A 476 15.46 6.21 -7.35
CA PRO A 476 16.31 5.29 -6.61
C PRO A 476 15.59 4.00 -6.24
N ARG A 477 16.35 2.90 -6.13
CA ARG A 477 15.86 1.61 -5.62
C ARG A 477 15.66 1.72 -4.11
N ALA A 478 14.50 1.31 -3.61
CA ALA A 478 14.27 1.11 -2.18
C ALA A 478 15.09 -0.09 -1.67
N ASP A 479 15.54 -0.02 -0.42
CA ASP A 479 16.22 -1.15 0.23
C ASP A 479 15.20 -2.29 0.47
N PRO A 480 15.40 -3.49 -0.11
CA PRO A 480 14.49 -4.63 0.03
C PRO A 480 14.36 -5.13 1.47
N ALA A 481 15.29 -4.78 2.37
CA ALA A 481 15.25 -5.13 3.78
C ALA A 481 14.34 -4.24 4.62
N VAL A 482 13.90 -3.10 4.08
CA VAL A 482 13.07 -2.12 4.80
C VAL A 482 11.69 -2.71 5.04
N ARG A 483 11.23 -2.59 6.28
CA ARG A 483 9.88 -2.93 6.71
C ARG A 483 9.17 -1.67 7.18
N GLU A 484 7.87 -1.63 6.97
CA GLU A 484 7.04 -0.58 7.57
C GLU A 484 6.92 -0.87 9.07
N ASN A 485 7.49 0.03 9.88
CA ASN A 485 7.50 -0.10 11.34
C ASN A 485 6.15 0.28 11.96
N TYR A 486 5.39 1.16 11.29
CA TYR A 486 4.19 1.78 11.83
C TYR A 486 3.01 1.65 10.84
N PRO A 487 2.64 0.42 10.44
CA PRO A 487 1.54 0.23 9.51
C PRO A 487 0.21 0.63 10.15
N PHE A 488 -0.76 0.94 9.29
CA PHE A 488 -2.13 1.28 9.65
C PHE A 488 -2.29 2.65 10.31
N TYR A 489 -3.52 2.91 10.75
CA TYR A 489 -3.98 4.17 11.30
C TYR A 489 -5.25 3.95 12.15
N PHE A 490 -5.56 4.90 13.01
CA PHE A 490 -6.78 4.90 13.81
C PHE A 490 -7.54 6.23 13.73
N SER A 491 -8.70 6.33 14.38
CA SER A 491 -9.54 7.54 14.40
C SER A 491 -9.89 7.90 15.83
N LEU A 492 -9.72 9.17 16.19
CA LEU A 492 -10.05 9.69 17.52
C LEU A 492 -11.54 9.53 17.86
N SER A 493 -12.43 9.68 16.87
CA SER A 493 -13.86 9.48 17.08
C SER A 493 -14.18 8.02 17.45
N ALA A 494 -13.45 7.05 16.90
CA ALA A 494 -13.62 5.64 17.25
C ALA A 494 -13.14 5.37 18.70
N LEU A 495 -12.01 5.96 19.11
CA LEU A 495 -11.50 5.84 20.47
C LEU A 495 -12.42 6.53 21.49
N ALA A 496 -12.89 7.74 21.18
CA ALA A 496 -13.81 8.50 22.04
C ALA A 496 -15.16 7.78 22.21
N LYS A 497 -15.65 7.11 21.16
CA LYS A 497 -16.85 6.27 21.22
C LYS A 497 -16.71 5.13 22.23
N ILE A 498 -15.54 4.47 22.29
CA ILE A 498 -15.27 3.40 23.26
C ILE A 498 -15.38 3.91 24.69
N LEU A 499 -14.89 5.14 24.93
CA LEU A 499 -14.87 5.76 26.26
C LEU A 499 -16.14 6.53 26.58
N HIS A 500 -17.14 6.60 25.68
CA HIS A 500 -18.33 7.46 25.86
C HIS A 500 -17.97 8.93 26.14
N ALA A 501 -16.86 9.41 25.58
CA ALA A 501 -16.31 10.73 25.83
C ALA A 501 -16.46 11.67 24.62
N GLN A 502 -16.34 12.97 24.85
CA GLN A 502 -16.23 13.94 23.76
C GLN A 502 -14.98 13.66 22.92
N THR A 503 -15.12 13.70 21.59
CA THR A 503 -13.99 13.51 20.68
C THR A 503 -12.99 14.66 20.85
N MET A 504 -11.72 14.30 21.08
CA MET A 504 -10.61 15.24 21.16
C MET A 504 -10.33 15.91 19.82
N GLN A 505 -9.99 17.20 19.85
CA GLN A 505 -9.49 17.90 18.66
C GLN A 505 -8.17 17.27 18.18
N ILE A 506 -8.02 17.12 16.86
CA ILE A 506 -6.85 16.42 16.30
C ILE A 506 -5.53 17.10 16.69
N ASP A 507 -5.52 18.43 16.77
CA ASP A 507 -4.32 19.19 17.14
C ASP A 507 -3.96 19.01 18.62
N ALA A 508 -4.94 18.90 19.52
CA ALA A 508 -4.68 18.56 20.93
C ALA A 508 -4.03 17.17 21.07
N PHE A 509 -4.49 16.19 20.30
CA PHE A 509 -3.91 14.84 20.31
C PHE A 509 -2.48 14.83 19.76
N ARG A 510 -2.25 15.57 18.66
CA ARG A 510 -0.92 15.74 18.07
C ARG A 510 0.04 16.45 19.01
N GLY A 511 -0.43 17.47 19.71
CA GLY A 511 0.30 18.17 20.77
C GLY A 511 0.76 17.22 21.85
N ALA A 512 -0.16 16.39 22.37
CA ALA A 512 0.15 15.39 23.38
C ALA A 512 1.18 14.35 22.89
N LEU A 513 1.02 13.82 21.68
CA LEU A 513 2.01 12.91 21.09
C LEU A 513 3.38 13.57 20.95
N ARG A 514 3.43 14.80 20.42
CA ARG A 514 4.68 15.51 20.17
C ARG A 514 5.40 15.86 21.46
N HIS A 515 4.66 16.27 22.50
CA HIS A 515 5.20 16.51 23.83
C HIS A 515 5.89 15.26 24.41
N LEU A 516 5.30 14.08 24.16
CA LEU A 516 5.87 12.79 24.55
C LEU A 516 6.99 12.26 23.61
N GLY A 517 7.37 13.03 22.59
CA GLY A 517 8.41 12.65 21.63
C GLY A 517 7.96 11.74 20.48
N TYR A 518 6.66 11.50 20.35
CA TYR A 518 6.09 10.71 19.25
C TYR A 518 5.75 11.59 18.03
N ARG A 519 5.78 10.95 16.85
CA ARG A 519 5.45 11.55 15.56
C ARG A 519 4.04 11.13 15.16
N SER A 520 3.35 11.96 14.38
CA SER A 520 2.06 11.58 13.83
C SER A 520 1.78 12.22 12.49
N THR A 521 1.05 11.49 11.65
CA THR A 521 0.69 11.86 10.28
C THR A 521 -0.79 11.51 10.03
N ARG A 522 -1.31 11.94 8.88
CA ARG A 522 -2.65 11.51 8.40
C ARG A 522 -2.49 10.26 7.55
N SER A 523 -3.58 9.54 7.28
CA SER A 523 -3.57 8.56 6.21
C SER A 523 -4.32 9.03 4.96
N HIS A 524 -3.74 8.80 3.79
CA HIS A 524 -4.36 8.98 2.47
C HIS A 524 -5.57 8.07 2.29
N ALA A 525 -5.55 6.87 2.90
CA ALA A 525 -6.59 5.85 2.70
C ALA A 525 -7.92 6.20 3.35
N LYS A 526 -7.94 7.08 4.37
CA LYS A 526 -9.19 7.49 5.02
C LYS A 526 -9.07 8.86 5.72
N PRO A 527 -10.03 9.79 5.54
CA PRO A 527 -10.03 11.07 6.24
C PRO A 527 -10.20 10.92 7.75
N ASN A 528 -9.76 11.93 8.50
CA ASN A 528 -9.89 12.01 9.96
C ASN A 528 -9.26 10.82 10.70
N THR A 529 -8.11 10.37 10.18
CA THR A 529 -7.30 9.30 10.76
C THR A 529 -5.90 9.79 11.12
N ILE A 530 -5.28 9.05 12.03
CA ILE A 530 -3.95 9.33 12.57
C ILE A 530 -3.11 8.06 12.44
N ARG A 531 -1.92 8.20 11.88
CA ARG A 531 -0.81 7.25 11.99
C ARG A 531 0.22 7.83 12.95
N THR A 532 0.87 6.98 13.74
CA THR A 532 1.83 7.39 14.79
C THR A 532 2.83 6.27 15.07
N ASP A 533 4.00 6.64 15.58
CA ASP A 533 4.97 5.69 16.15
C ASP A 533 4.76 5.43 17.64
N ALA A 534 3.72 6.04 18.24
CA ALA A 534 3.32 5.76 19.62
C ALA A 534 2.70 4.36 19.77
N PRO A 535 3.10 3.59 20.79
CA PRO A 535 2.46 2.32 21.09
C PRO A 535 1.04 2.54 21.64
N TRP A 536 0.21 1.51 21.55
CA TRP A 536 -1.19 1.54 21.98
C TRP A 536 -1.38 1.92 23.45
N ASP A 537 -0.46 1.56 24.34
CA ASP A 537 -0.54 1.97 25.75
C ASP A 537 -0.42 3.48 25.94
N VAL A 538 0.41 4.15 25.13
CA VAL A 538 0.52 5.61 25.12
C VAL A 538 -0.73 6.24 24.54
N ILE A 539 -1.25 5.71 23.42
CA ILE A 539 -2.50 6.19 22.81
C ILE A 539 -3.65 6.13 23.83
N TRP A 540 -3.80 5.00 24.52
CA TRP A 540 -4.84 4.85 25.53
C TRP A 540 -4.61 5.70 26.77
N GLU A 541 -3.37 5.94 27.17
CA GLU A 541 -3.08 6.87 28.26
C GLU A 541 -3.47 8.31 27.91
N ILE A 542 -3.13 8.79 26.71
CA ILE A 542 -3.56 10.12 26.23
C ILE A 542 -5.09 10.22 26.25
N MET A 543 -5.79 9.18 25.82
CA MET A 543 -7.26 9.15 25.85
C MET A 543 -7.83 9.13 27.28
N ARG A 544 -7.21 8.42 28.22
CA ARG A 544 -7.62 8.44 29.64
C ARG A 544 -7.40 9.81 30.28
N GLU A 545 -6.26 10.44 30.02
CA GLU A 545 -5.96 11.79 30.52
C GLU A 545 -6.88 12.85 29.92
N TRP A 546 -7.32 12.67 28.68
CA TRP A 546 -8.35 13.53 28.09
C TRP A 546 -9.66 13.45 28.86
N VAL A 547 -10.11 12.23 29.17
CA VAL A 547 -11.32 12.01 29.97
C VAL A 547 -11.15 12.65 31.36
N ARG A 548 -10.00 12.44 32.01
CA ARG A 548 -9.74 12.99 33.35
C ARG A 548 -9.68 14.52 33.38
N GLN A 549 -8.99 15.14 32.42
CA GLN A 549 -8.66 16.57 32.47
C GLN A 549 -9.66 17.47 31.74
N LYS A 550 -10.26 17.00 30.64
CA LYS A 550 -10.96 17.85 29.67
C LYS A 550 -12.37 17.38 29.32
N ALA A 551 -12.62 16.07 29.33
CA ALA A 551 -13.93 15.50 28.99
C ALA A 551 -14.39 14.40 29.97
N PRO A 552 -14.64 14.73 31.26
CA PRO A 552 -15.12 13.74 32.23
C PRO A 552 -16.42 13.07 31.78
N VAL A 553 -16.45 11.75 31.91
CA VAL A 553 -17.62 10.94 31.59
C VAL A 553 -18.56 10.89 32.78
N LYS A 554 -19.87 10.83 32.54
CA LYS A 554 -20.86 10.72 33.62
C LYS A 554 -20.72 9.38 34.33
N ASP A 555 -20.87 9.38 35.65
CA ASP A 555 -20.88 8.15 36.43
C ASP A 555 -21.95 7.17 35.91
N GLY A 556 -21.59 5.89 35.80
CA GLY A 556 -22.45 4.85 35.24
C GLY A 556 -22.62 4.85 33.71
N SER A 557 -22.06 5.83 32.98
CA SER A 557 -22.12 5.86 31.51
C SER A 557 -21.35 4.70 30.87
N ILE A 558 -20.25 4.28 31.50
CA ILE A 558 -19.45 3.13 31.10
C ILE A 558 -19.86 1.93 31.94
N ARG A 559 -20.53 0.96 31.31
CA ARG A 559 -21.04 -0.24 32.01
C ARG A 559 -19.89 -1.22 32.30
N PRO A 560 -19.89 -1.91 33.46
CA PRO A 560 -18.96 -3.00 33.75
C PRO A 560 -18.96 -4.08 32.64
N GLY A 561 -17.80 -4.68 32.38
CA GLY A 561 -17.63 -5.68 31.32
C GLY A 561 -17.56 -5.14 29.89
N THR A 562 -17.72 -3.83 29.69
CA THR A 562 -17.50 -3.19 28.38
C THR A 562 -16.03 -2.92 28.11
N VAL A 563 -15.68 -2.72 26.83
CA VAL A 563 -14.34 -2.31 26.39
C VAL A 563 -13.91 -1.01 27.09
N GLY A 564 -14.81 -0.02 27.16
CA GLY A 564 -14.54 1.25 27.84
C GLY A 564 -14.21 1.06 29.32
N ALA A 565 -14.91 0.16 30.01
CA ALA A 565 -14.63 -0.16 31.42
C ALA A 565 -13.24 -0.76 31.59
N ALA A 566 -12.86 -1.70 30.73
CA ALA A 566 -11.53 -2.32 30.76
C ALA A 566 -10.40 -1.30 30.51
N ILE A 567 -10.59 -0.36 29.59
CA ILE A 567 -9.61 0.70 29.34
C ILE A 567 -9.54 1.67 30.53
N MET A 568 -10.68 2.10 31.08
CA MET A 568 -10.73 3.04 32.21
C MET A 568 -10.27 2.44 33.54
N ALA A 569 -10.36 1.12 33.71
CA ALA A 569 -9.80 0.41 34.87
C ALA A 569 -8.29 0.64 35.03
N LYS A 570 -7.59 0.97 33.94
CA LYS A 570 -6.15 1.27 33.92
C LYS A 570 -5.83 2.76 34.08
N SER A 571 -6.77 3.59 34.54
CA SER A 571 -6.51 5.00 34.83
C SER A 571 -5.58 5.16 36.03
N ARG A 572 -4.87 6.30 36.11
CA ARG A 572 -3.96 6.61 37.24
C ARG A 572 -4.65 6.50 38.59
N GLU A 573 -5.88 7.00 38.67
CA GLU A 573 -6.69 6.98 39.88
C GLU A 573 -7.02 5.54 40.30
N ASN A 574 -7.38 4.69 39.35
CA ASN A 574 -7.70 3.29 39.62
C ASN A 574 -6.45 2.46 39.92
N LEU A 575 -5.35 2.67 39.19
CA LEU A 575 -4.08 1.99 39.46
C LEU A 575 -3.52 2.34 40.84
N LYS A 576 -3.66 3.60 41.29
CA LYS A 576 -3.29 4.00 42.66
C LYS A 576 -4.13 3.26 43.70
N LYS A 577 -5.46 3.25 43.54
CA LYS A 577 -6.39 2.51 44.42
C LYS A 577 -6.06 1.01 44.47
N THR A 578 -5.87 0.38 43.31
CA THR A 578 -5.54 -1.05 43.24
C THR A 578 -4.17 -1.36 43.85
N ASN A 579 -3.18 -0.47 43.71
CA ASN A 579 -1.88 -0.67 44.36
C ASN A 579 -1.97 -0.55 45.88
N GLU A 580 -2.74 0.42 46.39
CA GLU A 580 -3.03 0.56 47.82
C GLU A 580 -3.76 -0.69 48.35
N GLU A 581 -4.79 -1.17 47.63
CA GLU A 581 -5.50 -2.41 47.96
C GLU A 581 -4.59 -3.64 47.92
N ASN A 582 -3.75 -3.79 46.90
CA ASN A 582 -2.80 -4.89 46.79
C ASN A 582 -1.74 -4.85 47.91
N GLN A 583 -1.30 -3.66 48.31
CA GLN A 583 -0.40 -3.49 49.45
C GLN A 583 -1.08 -3.92 50.75
N LEU A 584 -2.35 -3.54 50.96
CA LEU A 584 -3.15 -3.99 52.10
C LEU A 584 -3.37 -5.51 52.08
N LEU A 585 -3.62 -6.12 50.92
CA LEU A 585 -3.77 -7.57 50.76
C LEU A 585 -2.45 -8.32 51.02
N SER A 586 -1.32 -7.77 50.58
CA SER A 586 0.00 -8.33 50.86
C SER A 586 0.31 -8.27 52.37
N LEU A 587 0.02 -7.14 53.02
CA LEU A 587 0.17 -6.99 54.47
C LEU A 587 -0.73 -7.97 55.22
N LEU A 588 -1.99 -8.11 54.81
CA LEU A 588 -2.92 -9.08 55.38
C LEU A 588 -2.40 -10.51 55.26
N LYS A 589 -1.88 -10.88 54.08
CA LYS A 589 -1.28 -12.20 53.86
C LYS A 589 -0.12 -12.46 54.81
N THR A 590 0.80 -11.50 54.97
CA THR A 590 1.93 -11.62 55.90
C THR A 590 1.48 -11.74 57.36
N ASP A 591 0.51 -10.92 57.77
CA ASP A 591 -0.02 -10.94 59.15
C ASP A 591 -0.74 -12.26 59.47
N ILE A 592 -1.52 -12.81 58.53
CA ILE A 592 -2.18 -14.11 58.69
C ILE A 592 -1.14 -15.23 58.79
N MET A 593 -0.12 -15.24 57.91
CA MET A 593 0.94 -16.25 57.98
C MET A 593 1.69 -16.19 59.32
N THR A 594 2.00 -14.98 59.80
CA THR A 594 2.64 -14.78 61.11
C THR A 594 1.74 -15.25 62.27
N ALA A 595 0.43 -15.02 62.17
CA ALA A 595 -0.53 -15.49 63.16
C ALA A 595 -0.57 -17.03 63.24
N VAL A 596 -0.49 -17.71 62.09
CA VAL A 596 -0.44 -19.18 61.99
C VAL A 596 0.86 -19.73 62.57
N GLU A 597 2.00 -19.10 62.29
CA GLU A 597 3.31 -19.55 62.76
C GLU A 597 3.53 -19.33 64.27
N THR A 598 2.93 -18.28 64.83
CA THR A 598 3.16 -17.87 66.23
C THR A 598 1.98 -18.17 67.16
N GLY A 599 0.88 -18.70 66.64
CA GLY A 599 -0.33 -19.03 67.39
C GLY A 599 -0.07 -20.14 68.41
N LYS A 600 -0.36 -19.88 69.69
CA LYS A 600 -0.15 -20.86 70.77
C LYS A 600 -1.31 -21.84 70.92
N ASP A 601 -2.54 -21.36 70.67
CA ASP A 601 -3.78 -22.11 70.72
C ASP A 601 -4.82 -21.48 69.77
N VAL A 602 -5.99 -22.12 69.64
CA VAL A 602 -7.05 -21.69 68.70
C VAL A 602 -7.60 -20.30 69.06
N SER A 603 -7.67 -19.93 70.34
CA SER A 603 -8.19 -18.63 70.77
C SER A 603 -7.20 -17.50 70.46
N ASP A 604 -5.90 -17.74 70.68
CA ASP A 604 -4.81 -16.83 70.32
C ASP A 604 -4.72 -16.64 68.80
N LEU A 605 -4.87 -17.72 68.03
CA LEU A 605 -4.90 -17.68 66.58
C LEU A 605 -6.08 -16.84 66.06
N VAL A 606 -7.30 -17.07 66.58
CA VAL A 606 -8.49 -16.29 66.21
C VAL A 606 -8.27 -14.80 66.51
N THR A 607 -7.74 -14.47 67.69
CA THR A 607 -7.48 -13.08 68.09
C THR A 607 -6.46 -12.40 67.17
N LYS A 608 -5.39 -13.11 66.80
CA LYS A 608 -4.35 -12.58 65.90
C LYS A 608 -4.86 -12.39 64.48
N VAL A 609 -5.68 -13.31 63.96
CA VAL A 609 -6.31 -13.21 62.65
C VAL A 609 -7.35 -12.08 62.63
N GLU A 610 -8.14 -11.91 63.68
CA GLU A 610 -9.07 -10.78 63.80
C GLU A 610 -8.34 -9.43 63.83
N ALA A 611 -7.21 -9.36 64.55
CA ALA A 611 -6.38 -8.16 64.58
C ALA A 611 -5.74 -7.85 63.22
N ALA A 612 -5.33 -8.89 62.46
CA ALA A 612 -4.83 -8.77 61.09
C ALA A 612 -5.91 -8.21 60.14
N LEU A 613 -7.13 -8.76 60.20
CA LEU A 613 -8.28 -8.31 59.42
C LEU A 613 -8.73 -6.88 59.76
N TYR A 614 -8.52 -6.45 61.01
CA TYR A 614 -8.78 -5.07 61.43
C TYR A 614 -7.73 -4.10 60.88
N ARG A 615 -6.44 -4.46 60.95
CA ARG A 615 -5.33 -3.64 60.42
C ARG A 615 -5.34 -3.52 58.89
N SER A 616 -5.79 -4.54 58.18
CA SER A 616 -5.94 -4.50 56.72
C SER A 616 -7.17 -3.73 56.22
N GLY A 617 -8.02 -3.22 57.14
CA GLY A 617 -9.27 -2.52 56.79
C GLY A 617 -10.40 -3.43 56.29
N SER A 618 -10.18 -4.74 56.21
CA SER A 618 -11.14 -5.71 55.63
C SER A 618 -12.44 -5.85 56.43
N ARG A 619 -12.43 -5.49 57.72
CA ARG A 619 -13.62 -5.58 58.61
C ARG A 619 -14.66 -4.47 58.38
N GLN A 620 -14.33 -3.40 57.65
CA GLN A 620 -15.32 -2.35 57.31
C GLN A 620 -16.23 -2.72 56.12
N ILE A 621 -15.83 -3.69 55.30
CA ILE A 621 -16.56 -4.08 54.08
C ILE A 621 -17.67 -5.10 54.38
N SER A 622 -17.57 -5.90 55.45
CA SER A 622 -18.49 -7.02 55.74
C SER A 622 -19.77 -6.64 56.49
N ARG A 623 -20.17 -5.36 56.55
CA ARG A 623 -21.43 -4.92 57.18
C ARG A 623 -22.57 -4.61 56.21
N MET A 624 -22.39 -4.87 54.92
CA MET A 624 -23.49 -4.79 53.94
C MET A 624 -23.65 -6.15 53.26
N ASP A 625 -24.89 -6.64 53.31
CA ASP A 625 -25.44 -7.89 52.76
C ASP A 625 -25.07 -9.22 53.43
N SER A 626 -25.98 -9.65 54.31
CA SER A 626 -26.15 -11.04 54.72
C SER A 626 -27.61 -11.44 54.48
N SER A 627 -27.94 -11.80 53.24
CA SER A 627 -29.07 -12.67 52.92
C SER A 627 -28.77 -13.47 51.67
N GLU A 628 -28.95 -14.80 51.80
CA GLU A 628 -28.95 -15.84 50.76
C GLU A 628 -27.60 -16.55 50.49
N ILE A 629 -27.45 -17.72 51.11
CA ILE A 629 -26.61 -18.82 50.64
C ILE A 629 -27.48 -20.09 50.62
N PRO A 630 -27.61 -20.79 49.48
CA PRO A 630 -27.93 -22.21 49.47
C PRO A 630 -26.65 -23.06 49.33
N ASP A 631 -26.71 -24.14 50.09
CA ASP A 631 -25.80 -25.26 50.28
C ASP A 631 -25.57 -26.10 49.00
N VAL A 632 -24.32 -26.45 48.68
CA VAL A 632 -23.99 -27.67 47.92
C VAL A 632 -22.63 -28.22 48.36
N SER A 633 -22.68 -29.49 48.75
CA SER A 633 -21.59 -30.35 49.21
C SER A 633 -20.82 -31.04 48.05
N HIS A 634 -19.54 -31.33 48.33
CA HIS A 634 -18.66 -32.39 47.80
C HIS A 634 -18.59 -32.67 46.28
N ASN A 635 -17.39 -32.54 45.68
CA ASN A 635 -16.46 -33.67 45.54
C ASN A 635 -15.03 -33.28 45.09
N LYS A 636 -14.06 -34.09 45.55
CA LYS A 636 -12.60 -34.00 45.36
C LYS A 636 -12.13 -34.44 43.97
N GLY A 637 -10.95 -33.97 43.56
CA GLY A 637 -10.12 -34.58 42.52
C GLY A 637 -8.80 -33.84 42.30
N GLU A 638 -7.74 -34.32 42.96
CA GLU A 638 -6.34 -33.88 42.82
C GLU A 638 -5.71 -34.24 41.47
N LEU A 639 -4.70 -33.48 41.03
CA LEU A 639 -3.45 -34.04 40.52
C LEU A 639 -2.32 -32.99 40.51
N LEU A 640 -1.35 -33.18 41.40
CA LEU A 640 -0.01 -32.60 41.35
C LEU A 640 0.82 -33.30 40.27
N SER A 641 1.71 -32.57 39.60
CA SER A 641 3.08 -33.05 39.42
C SER A 641 4.09 -31.90 39.35
N THR A 642 5.13 -32.06 40.16
CA THR A 642 6.32 -31.25 40.34
C THR A 642 7.46 -31.76 39.46
N ALA A 643 8.34 -30.84 39.02
CA ALA A 643 9.82 -30.95 38.87
C ALA A 643 10.33 -30.21 37.60
N PRO A 644 11.65 -29.95 37.47
CA PRO A 644 12.52 -29.22 38.39
C PRO A 644 13.30 -28.07 37.67
N ASP A 645 13.95 -27.23 38.47
CA ASP A 645 14.90 -26.20 38.04
C ASP A 645 15.98 -26.74 37.10
N SER A 646 16.19 -26.04 35.98
CA SER A 646 17.40 -26.17 35.17
C SER A 646 17.93 -24.78 34.81
N GLU A 647 19.20 -24.58 35.18
CA GLU A 647 19.98 -23.36 35.02
C GLU A 647 20.04 -22.93 33.55
N GLN A 648 19.59 -21.70 33.26
CA GLN A 648 19.81 -21.04 31.97
C GLN A 648 21.06 -20.15 32.01
N PRO A 649 21.89 -20.12 30.95
CA PRO A 649 23.10 -19.33 30.92
C PRO A 649 22.79 -17.84 30.81
N ARG A 650 23.42 -17.05 31.69
CA ARG A 650 23.37 -15.59 31.75
C ARG A 650 23.73 -14.97 30.39
N ASN A 651 22.71 -14.49 29.67
CA ASN A 651 22.92 -13.65 28.50
C ASN A 651 23.04 -12.18 28.93
N ARG A 652 24.05 -11.53 28.35
CA ARG A 652 24.60 -10.21 28.68
C ARG A 652 23.51 -9.13 28.64
N LYS A 653 23.19 -8.53 29.81
CA LYS A 653 22.34 -7.34 29.94
C LYS A 653 22.89 -6.20 29.07
N THR A 654 22.31 -6.00 27.89
CA THR A 654 22.23 -4.67 27.29
C THR A 654 21.31 -3.85 28.18
N THR A 655 21.80 -2.72 28.69
CA THR A 655 21.04 -1.73 29.46
C THR A 655 19.83 -1.25 28.66
N SER A 656 18.69 -1.92 28.79
CA SER A 656 17.40 -1.36 28.40
C SER A 656 17.09 -0.25 29.38
N SER A 657 17.10 1.00 28.95
CA SER A 657 16.41 2.07 29.66
C SER A 657 14.96 1.59 29.87
N GLU A 658 14.57 1.32 31.11
CA GLU A 658 13.17 0.97 31.41
C GLU A 658 12.30 2.12 30.90
N LYS A 659 11.44 1.83 29.91
CA LYS A 659 10.46 2.81 29.47
C LYS A 659 9.55 3.11 30.66
N PRO A 660 9.30 4.38 31.02
CA PRO A 660 8.43 4.72 32.13
C PRO A 660 7.05 4.11 31.91
N HIS A 661 6.42 3.63 32.98
CA HIS A 661 5.08 3.06 32.91
C HIS A 661 4.12 4.12 32.31
N PRO A 662 3.21 3.78 31.39
CA PRO A 662 2.35 4.76 30.72
C PRO A 662 1.61 5.71 31.68
N SER A 663 1.21 5.20 32.85
CA SER A 663 0.55 5.99 33.89
C SER A 663 1.42 7.06 34.58
N THR A 664 2.72 7.13 34.30
CA THR A 664 3.64 8.14 34.82
C THR A 664 4.03 9.20 33.79
N LEU A 665 3.53 9.10 32.55
CA LEU A 665 3.82 10.05 31.48
C LEU A 665 3.27 11.45 31.83
N ASP A 666 3.96 12.52 31.47
CA ASP A 666 3.39 13.86 31.56
C ASP A 666 2.67 14.20 30.25
N ILE A 667 1.34 14.31 30.30
CA ILE A 667 0.51 14.51 29.10
C ILE A 667 0.00 15.93 29.06
N ILE A 668 0.51 16.68 28.09
CA ILE A 668 0.16 18.08 27.84
C ILE A 668 -0.58 18.19 26.50
N PHE A 669 -1.81 18.69 26.53
CA PHE A 669 -2.63 18.93 25.35
C PHE A 669 -2.31 20.30 24.72
N ASP A 670 -1.12 20.43 24.13
CA ASP A 670 -0.68 21.66 23.46
C ASP A 670 -1.17 21.72 22.00
N GLU A 671 -2.31 22.38 21.78
CA GLU A 671 -2.85 22.57 20.43
C GLU A 671 -1.97 23.43 19.53
N ALA A 672 -1.18 24.36 20.07
CA ALA A 672 -0.28 25.18 19.27
C ALA A 672 0.83 24.30 18.68
N LEU A 673 1.46 23.47 19.51
CA LEU A 673 2.42 22.47 19.08
C LEU A 673 1.81 21.47 18.07
N GLY A 674 0.56 21.06 18.29
CA GLY A 674 -0.17 20.20 17.34
C GLY A 674 -0.40 20.87 15.98
N ARG A 675 -0.72 22.17 15.96
CA ARG A 675 -0.88 22.96 14.74
C ARG A 675 0.44 23.13 13.99
N GLU A 676 1.56 23.34 14.69
CA GLU A 676 2.89 23.41 14.08
C GLU A 676 3.24 22.13 13.33
N VAL A 677 2.93 20.96 13.88
CA VAL A 677 3.11 19.67 13.20
C VAL A 677 2.30 19.60 11.90
N SER A 678 1.09 20.19 11.89
CA SER A 678 0.29 20.28 10.67
C SER A 678 0.80 21.33 9.68
N ALA A 679 1.37 22.44 10.18
CA ALA A 679 1.86 23.56 9.37
C ALA A 679 3.22 23.28 8.73
N ALA A 680 4.11 22.58 9.43
CA ALA A 680 5.39 22.11 8.91
C ALA A 680 5.21 21.27 7.64
N ASN A 681 4.09 20.54 7.55
CA ASN A 681 3.73 19.70 6.41
C ASN A 681 2.76 20.37 5.42
N THR A 682 2.31 21.62 5.62
CA THR A 682 1.27 22.21 4.76
C THR A 682 1.38 23.74 4.69
N LYS A 683 2.16 24.24 3.71
CA LYS A 683 2.18 25.67 3.34
C LYS A 683 1.02 26.07 2.41
N LYS A 684 0.31 25.10 1.81
CA LYS A 684 -0.73 25.29 0.79
C LYS A 684 -2.01 24.54 1.15
N ARG A 685 -3.19 25.10 0.88
CA ARG A 685 -4.47 24.40 1.07
C ARG A 685 -4.64 23.33 -0.01
N LEU A 686 -4.67 22.06 0.39
CA LEU A 686 -4.71 20.91 -0.54
C LEU A 686 -6.04 20.15 -0.51
N VAL A 687 -6.48 19.64 -1.67
CA VAL A 687 -7.66 18.79 -1.81
C VAL A 687 -7.27 17.33 -1.54
N ARG A 688 -7.17 16.98 -0.26
CA ARG A 688 -6.65 15.66 0.17
C ARG A 688 -7.68 14.53 0.05
N TYR A 689 -8.94 14.84 0.32
CA TYR A 689 -10.04 13.88 0.28
C TYR A 689 -11.18 14.48 -0.52
N GLN A 690 -11.72 13.72 -1.48
CA GLN A 690 -12.84 14.19 -2.27
C GLN A 690 -14.14 14.01 -1.47
N MET A 691 -14.93 15.07 -1.33
CA MET A 691 -16.30 14.95 -0.85
C MET A 691 -17.19 14.55 -2.04
N ASN A 692 -18.10 13.58 -1.84
CA ASN A 692 -18.97 12.98 -2.86
C ASN A 692 -19.41 14.02 -3.92
N PRO A 693 -18.82 13.99 -5.13
CA PRO A 693 -19.00 15.08 -6.10
C PRO A 693 -20.37 15.04 -6.79
N ARG A 694 -21.13 13.93 -6.69
CA ARG A 694 -22.46 13.76 -7.31
C ARG A 694 -23.37 12.82 -6.49
N ALA A 695 -24.68 12.90 -6.72
CA ALA A 695 -25.65 11.91 -6.23
C ALA A 695 -25.35 10.53 -6.84
N ASN A 696 -25.52 9.45 -6.06
CA ASN A 696 -25.20 8.06 -6.43
C ASN A 696 -23.70 7.77 -6.65
N TRP A 697 -22.81 8.49 -5.96
CA TRP A 697 -21.36 8.21 -5.96
C TRP A 697 -21.04 6.83 -5.35
N GLY A 698 -20.47 5.92 -6.16
CA GLY A 698 -20.04 4.59 -5.73
C GLY A 698 -20.00 3.57 -6.88
N PRO A 699 -19.59 2.31 -6.62
CA PRO A 699 -19.66 1.23 -7.59
C PRO A 699 -21.11 1.02 -8.04
N LEU A 700 -21.33 1.03 -9.36
CA LEU A 700 -22.62 0.63 -9.92
C LEU A 700 -22.87 -0.85 -9.63
N ASN A 701 -24.12 -1.21 -9.33
CA ASN A 701 -24.49 -2.59 -9.06
C ASN A 701 -24.06 -3.48 -10.22
N ARG A 702 -23.44 -4.62 -9.88
CA ARG A 702 -22.96 -5.62 -10.84
C ARG A 702 -24.10 -6.00 -11.79
N ALA A 703 -23.84 -6.00 -13.11
CA ALA A 703 -24.79 -6.50 -14.09
C ALA A 703 -25.17 -7.94 -13.73
N THR A 704 -26.45 -8.18 -13.45
CA THR A 704 -26.99 -9.51 -13.20
C THR A 704 -27.03 -10.25 -14.53
N GLY A 705 -26.04 -11.11 -14.80
CA GLY A 705 -26.08 -12.01 -15.94
C GLY A 705 -27.30 -12.91 -15.83
N ASN A 706 -28.22 -12.82 -16.79
CA ASN A 706 -29.30 -13.78 -16.94
C ASN A 706 -28.70 -15.14 -17.32
N VAL A 707 -28.43 -15.99 -16.33
CA VAL A 707 -28.30 -17.42 -16.58
C VAL A 707 -29.69 -17.91 -16.92
N LYS A 708 -29.96 -18.11 -18.21
CA LYS A 708 -31.15 -18.85 -18.65
C LYS A 708 -31.08 -20.22 -18.00
N LYS A 709 -31.96 -20.46 -17.02
CA LYS A 709 -32.33 -21.83 -16.64
C LYS A 709 -32.88 -22.47 -17.91
N VAL A 710 -32.22 -23.52 -18.38
CA VAL A 710 -32.81 -24.45 -19.33
C VAL A 710 -33.86 -25.20 -18.52
N ASP A 711 -35.13 -24.85 -18.74
CA ASP A 711 -36.26 -25.62 -18.22
C ASP A 711 -36.30 -26.94 -19.00
N GLU A 712 -35.71 -27.99 -18.44
CA GLU A 712 -36.16 -29.35 -18.73
C GLU A 712 -37.53 -29.51 -18.06
N LYS A 713 -38.58 -29.57 -18.88
CA LYS A 713 -39.88 -30.10 -18.48
C LYS A 713 -39.89 -31.62 -18.74
N PRO A 714 -40.64 -32.37 -17.91
CA PRO A 714 -40.46 -33.80 -17.68
C PRO A 714 -40.67 -34.69 -18.90
#